data_AF-A0A167V8N0-F1
#
_entry.id   AF-A0A167V8N0-F1
#
_cell.length_a   1.000
_cell.length_b   1.000
_cell.length_c   1.000
_cell.angle_alpha   90.00
_cell.angle_beta   90.00
_cell.angle_gamma   90.00
#
_symmetry.space_group_name_H-M   'P 1'
#
loop_
_entity.id
_entity.type
_entity.pdbx_description
1 polymer ?
#
loop_
_entity_poly.entity_id
_entity_poly.type
_entity_poly.pdbx_seq_one_letter_code
_entity_poly.pdbx_strand_id
1 'polypeptide(L)'
;MATPGYTDAHRAFVQAFMARPVMTADDAKSLLAAIMTISEERQVFSGDVRNTDLANFISTINKALSPLDYEIRTTLHQGTNERYYALVNITSDPLTQLATTYTPDEISFIKRVLDMMFDTNNTSRQELMAVSSINISNLAKVSAEERRESLSQNSGAIQSLTMTAAESVAQSLVQQGWFEQAENGYYTLAPRGLMELKNWLPETYNDDGEEDEEDSRRPQKIKNCLGCKAIVTMKALEHRLLQTSLGGLAAATGDTDKVLKNNAGPSLTPNPSNPHKESQNTSETNDHIYPTRFENTTWDQAHWRLQTTYLDQGHYQSRPAIANGYIGLSVAAAGPFFDTDIPVNGDATSGWPLSTRRQTFGTVAGFYDLQPTIAGTNFPWLNQYGSESILSGIPHWSGILVDLNDNVNILNATVDHDTIANFTSTYDFKRGIVDWKYTWNPKERDDSFLIEYQLFAHRVAANVAVSQLSITSKRDVEVTIANALDGANAVRTTNAETGEDEDAIYSLVSPIGMPNVTAAVYAILDYPSNLTTSNRTIHHGKPYVYANVSSIAESAKVKLAAGKTATFTKYIGVASSDSFADPRKVAKEAAVDSRRMGYESLLRTHEREWRETFPDDSVDDFTDPKTGRLPENKDLVEAAIMAVVNPYYLLQNTVTQNARRAAGGAEIDKYSVPVGGLTSDAYGGMIFWDSDLWMQPGFVAAFPESAKTFSNYRVAMYQQALANAKTSFTSSKNKTYIPPDSAFYPWTSGRFGNCTGSGPCFDYEYHLNGDIGMELINDWVTTGDDEYFNHTLLPIYESIATGYASLVEKNGSTWTLTNMTDPDEYANHVDGGAYTMAMIGSTLRTANNLRKLFNREQNETWNDIANHIYIARDAESDITMEYTTMNGSVFVKQADVVLLPYPLGYTYNYSRERAMRDLDYYAWKQSPDGPGMTYAIFSIATNDIAPSGCPGYTYAQYSYQPYIRAPWFQFSEQMIDDASVNGGTHPAFPFLTGHGGANQVNLFGYLGYRQIPDLTLHVQPNIPPQIPNIAFRTFYWRGWPIKAESNYTHTVISRPADKKPLEHADRDFDNRPINVQVGNQANMTMYQLPVNGSIVVKNRQTGSVNTVPGDMVQCRATSSASSIVPGQFSISAVDGMASTKWQPVDASALSALSVELDESDVGTYIGGLRFDWAGEPPRMASVVLHDEHLKMLKARNESHMPQLPNIPALHRIDTRVIAVPVRC
;
A
#
# COMPACT_ATOMS: atom_id res chain seq x y z
N MET A 1 -13.70 31.15 29.08
CA MET A 1 -14.40 31.49 30.35
C MET A 1 -15.72 30.72 30.38
N ALA A 2 -16.16 30.19 31.54
CA ALA A 2 -17.36 29.37 31.63
C ALA A 2 -18.65 30.22 31.63
N THR A 3 -19.54 29.98 30.67
CA THR A 3 -20.86 30.62 30.58
C THR A 3 -21.76 30.12 31.72
N PRO A 4 -22.29 30.99 32.60
CA PRO A 4 -23.15 30.56 33.72
C PRO A 4 -24.38 29.80 33.21
N GLY A 5 -24.59 28.57 33.71
CA GLY A 5 -25.73 27.71 33.33
C GLY A 5 -25.47 26.74 32.17
N TYR A 6 -24.31 26.79 31.52
CA TYR A 6 -23.89 25.80 30.52
C TYR A 6 -23.23 24.60 31.21
N THR A 7 -23.76 23.40 30.98
CA THR A 7 -23.39 22.15 31.69
C THR A 7 -22.99 21.05 30.70
N ASP A 8 -22.50 19.91 31.20
CA ASP A 8 -22.15 18.76 30.35
C ASP A 8 -23.35 18.20 29.58
N ALA A 9 -24.58 18.36 30.09
CA ALA A 9 -25.81 18.06 29.37
C ALA A 9 -25.93 18.89 28.06
N HIS A 10 -25.55 20.16 28.12
CA HIS A 10 -25.55 21.04 26.93
C HIS A 10 -24.43 20.65 25.95
N ARG A 11 -23.26 20.22 26.47
CA ARG A 11 -22.15 19.71 25.63
C ARG A 11 -22.55 18.43 24.89
N ALA A 12 -23.17 17.48 25.58
CA ALA A 12 -23.66 16.24 24.97
C ALA A 12 -24.69 16.51 23.87
N PHE A 13 -25.58 17.49 24.07
CA PHE A 13 -26.56 17.89 23.07
C PHE A 13 -25.90 18.54 21.84
N VAL A 14 -24.88 19.38 22.02
CA VAL A 14 -24.11 19.95 20.90
C VAL A 14 -23.30 18.88 20.16
N GLN A 15 -22.66 17.95 20.87
CA GLN A 15 -21.93 16.83 20.26
C GLN A 15 -22.85 15.96 19.38
N ALA A 16 -24.10 15.76 19.81
CA ALA A 16 -25.09 15.07 19.00
C ALA A 16 -25.45 15.84 17.71
N PHE A 17 -25.51 17.18 17.75
CA PHE A 17 -25.67 18.02 16.54
C PHE A 17 -24.44 17.99 15.63
N MET A 18 -23.24 17.78 16.17
CA MET A 18 -22.02 17.60 15.36
C MET A 18 -22.03 16.25 14.64
N ALA A 19 -22.59 15.20 15.25
CA ALA A 19 -22.75 13.88 14.62
C ALA A 19 -23.99 13.77 13.72
N ARG A 20 -25.04 14.55 14.00
CA ARG A 20 -26.31 14.61 13.24
C ARG A 20 -26.54 16.04 12.79
N PRO A 21 -26.16 16.39 11.55
CA PRO A 21 -26.14 17.79 11.11
C PRO A 21 -27.52 18.47 11.13
N VAL A 22 -28.59 17.67 11.06
CA VAL A 22 -29.98 18.12 11.04
C VAL A 22 -30.84 17.17 11.88
N MET A 23 -31.74 17.72 12.69
CA MET A 23 -32.68 16.95 13.52
C MET A 23 -34.09 17.52 13.43
N THR A 24 -35.10 16.67 13.46
CA THR A 24 -36.50 17.10 13.62
C THR A 24 -36.75 17.57 15.06
N ALA A 25 -37.86 18.29 15.28
CA ALA A 25 -38.27 18.66 16.63
C ALA A 25 -38.48 17.46 17.55
N ASP A 26 -38.96 16.34 17.02
CA ASP A 26 -39.23 15.13 17.80
C ASP A 26 -37.93 14.36 18.10
N ASP A 27 -36.96 14.36 17.18
CA ASP A 27 -35.62 13.83 17.44
C ASP A 27 -34.90 14.64 18.52
N ALA A 28 -34.95 15.97 18.42
CA ALA A 28 -34.31 16.87 19.37
C ALA A 28 -34.91 16.76 20.78
N LYS A 29 -36.24 16.60 20.89
CA LYS A 29 -36.91 16.31 22.18
C LYS A 29 -36.54 14.95 22.73
N SER A 30 -36.47 13.93 21.88
CA SER A 30 -36.12 12.57 22.29
C SER A 30 -34.69 12.51 22.83
N LEU A 31 -33.77 13.20 22.16
CA LEU A 31 -32.39 13.37 22.63
C LEU A 31 -32.33 14.14 23.95
N LEU A 32 -33.04 15.27 24.05
CA LEU A 32 -33.07 16.06 25.28
C LEU A 32 -33.66 15.24 26.45
N ALA A 33 -34.71 14.46 26.22
CA ALA A 33 -35.29 13.57 27.22
C ALA A 33 -34.29 12.50 27.69
N ALA A 34 -33.49 11.93 26.78
CA ALA A 34 -32.44 10.98 27.14
C ALA A 34 -31.34 11.63 27.98
N ILE A 35 -30.92 12.85 27.62
CA ILE A 35 -29.93 13.61 28.39
C ILE A 35 -30.47 14.00 29.76
N MET A 36 -31.71 14.48 29.84
CA MET A 36 -32.39 14.80 31.10
C MET A 36 -32.54 13.56 31.97
N THR A 37 -32.78 12.40 31.36
CA THR A 37 -32.89 11.13 32.09
C THR A 37 -31.60 10.79 32.84
N ILE A 38 -30.46 11.05 32.22
CA ILE A 38 -29.13 10.80 32.79
C ILE A 38 -28.80 11.90 33.82
N SER A 39 -29.03 13.18 33.49
CA SER A 39 -28.64 14.30 34.37
C SER A 39 -29.51 14.45 35.61
N GLU A 40 -30.77 14.03 35.55
CA GLU A 40 -31.73 14.12 36.67
C GLU A 40 -31.88 12.79 37.43
N GLU A 41 -31.17 11.73 37.02
CA GLU A 41 -31.27 10.37 37.58
C GLU A 41 -32.72 9.83 37.64
N ARG A 42 -33.58 10.27 36.70
CA ARG A 42 -35.01 9.96 36.63
C ARG A 42 -35.41 9.77 35.17
N GLN A 43 -36.21 8.75 34.87
CA GLN A 43 -36.72 8.55 33.50
C GLN A 43 -37.60 9.72 33.03
N VAL A 44 -37.21 10.34 31.91
CA VAL A 44 -37.94 11.40 31.20
C VAL A 44 -38.28 10.88 29.80
N PHE A 45 -39.55 10.92 29.42
CA PHE A 45 -39.97 10.50 28.07
C PHE A 45 -39.96 11.69 27.10
N SER A 46 -39.82 11.44 25.80
CA SER A 46 -39.84 12.48 24.76
C SER A 46 -41.10 13.37 24.83
N GLY A 47 -42.24 12.78 25.21
CA GLY A 47 -43.50 13.51 25.41
C GLY A 47 -43.55 14.45 26.63
N ASP A 48 -42.64 14.27 27.59
CA ASP A 48 -42.53 15.12 28.78
C ASP A 48 -41.75 16.42 28.49
N VAL A 49 -40.98 16.46 27.39
CA VAL A 49 -40.18 17.63 26.98
C VAL A 49 -41.05 18.57 26.15
N ARG A 50 -41.42 19.72 26.71
CA ARG A 50 -42.21 20.72 25.98
C ARG A 50 -41.31 21.50 25.01
N ASN A 51 -41.91 22.07 23.96
CA ASN A 51 -41.20 22.95 23.04
C ASN A 51 -40.50 24.13 23.75
N THR A 52 -41.06 24.60 24.87
CA THR A 52 -40.46 25.66 25.70
C THR A 52 -39.19 25.19 26.40
N ASP A 53 -39.14 23.93 26.81
CA ASP A 53 -38.00 23.36 27.51
C ASP A 53 -36.83 23.19 26.53
N LEU A 54 -37.11 22.68 25.33
CA LEU A 54 -36.15 22.61 24.22
C LEU A 54 -35.64 24.00 23.78
N ALA A 55 -36.53 25.00 23.67
CA ALA A 55 -36.14 26.35 23.26
C ALA A 55 -35.23 27.05 24.30
N ASN A 56 -35.50 26.85 25.60
CA ASN A 56 -34.64 27.38 26.66
C ASN A 56 -33.26 26.70 26.69
N PHE A 57 -33.24 25.39 26.44
CA PHE A 57 -32.00 24.61 26.37
C PHE A 57 -31.11 25.07 25.21
N ILE A 58 -31.70 25.24 24.02
CA ILE A 58 -31.03 25.78 22.83
C ILE A 58 -30.58 27.23 23.04
N SER A 59 -31.37 28.07 23.71
CA SER A 59 -30.96 29.45 24.01
C SER A 59 -29.70 29.53 24.86
N THR A 60 -29.53 28.60 25.81
CA THR A 60 -28.33 28.50 26.64
C THR A 60 -27.12 28.05 25.81
N ILE A 61 -27.33 27.11 24.87
CA ILE A 61 -26.32 26.66 23.92
C ILE A 61 -25.87 27.78 22.99
N ASN A 62 -26.80 28.49 22.35
CA ASN A 62 -26.49 29.54 21.39
C ASN A 62 -25.71 30.70 22.02
N LYS A 63 -25.96 31.02 23.29
CA LYS A 63 -25.14 32.01 24.04
C LYS A 63 -23.69 31.55 24.22
N ALA A 64 -23.45 30.25 24.36
CA ALA A 64 -22.11 29.68 24.49
C ALA A 64 -21.41 29.50 23.14
N LEU A 65 -22.16 29.25 22.06
CA LEU A 65 -21.64 29.08 20.71
C LEU A 65 -21.41 30.40 19.96
N SER A 66 -22.13 31.46 20.32
CA SER A 66 -22.06 32.77 19.64
C SER A 66 -20.65 33.36 19.51
N PRO A 67 -19.71 33.24 20.48
CA PRO A 67 -18.33 33.71 20.32
C PRO A 67 -17.49 32.90 19.32
N LEU A 68 -17.98 31.74 18.88
CA LEU A 68 -17.35 30.85 17.90
C LEU A 68 -18.01 30.95 16.53
N ASP A 69 -18.89 31.94 16.33
CA ASP A 69 -19.69 32.10 15.11
C ASP A 69 -20.58 30.87 14.79
N TYR A 70 -21.08 30.17 15.81
CA TYR A 70 -22.06 29.09 15.64
C TYR A 70 -23.38 29.37 16.37
N GLU A 71 -24.48 28.88 15.79
CA GLU A 71 -25.81 28.95 16.38
C GLU A 71 -26.65 27.73 15.97
N ILE A 72 -27.41 27.12 16.89
CA ILE A 72 -28.47 26.19 16.52
C ILE A 72 -29.69 26.99 16.08
N ARG A 73 -30.03 26.92 14.79
CA ARG A 73 -31.21 27.56 14.21
C ARG A 73 -32.33 26.56 13.96
N THR A 74 -33.53 27.09 13.73
CA THR A 74 -34.69 26.30 13.35
C THR A 74 -35.42 26.91 12.16
N THR A 75 -35.93 26.06 11.29
CA THR A 75 -36.82 26.44 10.19
C THR A 75 -37.94 25.41 10.03
N LEU A 76 -38.97 25.77 9.26
CA LEU A 76 -39.99 24.83 8.82
C LEU A 76 -39.63 24.34 7.42
N HIS A 77 -39.72 23.03 7.21
CA HIS A 77 -39.59 22.44 5.90
C HIS A 77 -40.75 22.92 5.02
N GLN A 78 -40.46 23.54 3.88
CA GLN A 78 -41.47 24.23 3.07
C GLN A 78 -42.50 23.28 2.41
N GLY A 79 -42.13 22.02 2.16
CA GLY A 79 -43.03 20.95 1.68
C GLY A 79 -43.85 20.22 2.76
N THR A 80 -43.22 19.70 3.83
CA THR A 80 -43.89 18.89 4.87
C THR A 80 -44.43 19.69 6.05
N ASN A 81 -44.03 20.97 6.18
CA ASN A 81 -44.32 21.85 7.32
C ASN A 81 -43.80 21.32 8.68
N GLU A 82 -42.85 20.39 8.65
CA GLU A 82 -42.19 19.86 9.83
C GLU A 82 -41.06 20.81 10.30
N ARG A 83 -40.80 20.84 11.61
CA ARG A 83 -39.78 21.73 12.19
C ARG A 83 -38.43 21.03 12.29
N TYR A 84 -37.43 21.65 11.68
CA TYR A 84 -36.04 21.20 11.68
C TYR A 84 -35.17 22.12 12.53
N TYR A 85 -34.12 21.54 13.11
CA TYR A 85 -33.05 22.20 13.83
C TYR A 85 -31.72 21.83 13.19
N ALA A 86 -30.81 22.78 13.06
CA ALA A 86 -29.45 22.54 12.59
C ALA A 86 -28.48 23.46 13.33
N LEU A 87 -27.27 22.97 13.59
CA LEU A 87 -26.14 23.77 14.03
C LEU A 87 -25.56 24.47 12.79
N VAL A 88 -25.63 25.79 12.75
CA VAL A 88 -25.20 26.59 11.60
C VAL A 88 -24.03 27.48 11.95
N ASN A 89 -23.16 27.68 10.98
CA ASN A 89 -22.13 28.72 11.04
C ASN A 89 -22.78 30.08 10.66
N ILE A 90 -22.50 31.14 11.42
CA ILE A 90 -23.07 32.48 11.20
C ILE A 90 -22.12 33.42 10.44
N THR A 91 -20.88 33.00 10.14
CA THR A 91 -19.93 33.76 9.31
C THR A 91 -20.45 33.87 7.87
N SER A 92 -20.47 35.07 7.31
CA SER A 92 -21.09 35.40 6.01
C SER A 92 -20.16 35.16 4.80
N ASP A 93 -19.73 33.92 4.59
CA ASP A 93 -19.02 33.49 3.36
C ASP A 93 -19.25 31.99 3.06
N PRO A 94 -19.90 31.62 1.93
CA PRO A 94 -20.15 30.23 1.56
C PRO A 94 -18.89 29.46 1.21
N LEU A 95 -17.85 30.15 0.71
CA LEU A 95 -16.57 29.51 0.44
C LEU A 95 -16.02 28.96 1.75
N THR A 96 -16.02 29.75 2.83
CA THR A 96 -15.62 29.27 4.17
C THR A 96 -16.54 28.19 4.75
N GLN A 97 -17.86 28.23 4.48
CA GLN A 97 -18.83 27.26 5.01
C GLN A 97 -18.77 25.87 4.34
N LEU A 98 -18.39 25.80 3.05
CA LEU A 98 -18.23 24.56 2.28
C LEU A 98 -16.75 24.10 2.19
N ALA A 99 -15.77 24.98 2.45
CA ALA A 99 -14.34 24.72 2.23
C ALA A 99 -13.69 23.70 3.17
N THR A 100 -14.38 23.23 4.21
CA THR A 100 -13.77 22.27 5.14
C THR A 100 -13.80 20.83 4.62
N THR A 101 -14.67 20.51 3.66
CA THR A 101 -14.85 19.14 3.12
C THR A 101 -14.81 19.03 1.60
N TYR A 102 -14.84 20.15 0.86
CA TYR A 102 -14.87 20.17 -0.60
C TYR A 102 -13.65 20.90 -1.17
N THR A 103 -13.10 20.41 -2.28
CA THR A 103 -11.99 21.04 -3.00
C THR A 103 -12.42 22.37 -3.65
N PRO A 104 -11.47 23.27 -4.00
CA PRO A 104 -11.80 24.52 -4.68
C PRO A 104 -12.62 24.34 -5.96
N ASP A 105 -12.36 23.27 -6.73
CA ASP A 105 -13.07 22.93 -7.96
C ASP A 105 -14.51 22.47 -7.68
N GLU A 106 -14.70 21.70 -6.62
CA GLU A 106 -16.02 21.28 -6.15
C GLU A 106 -16.82 22.46 -5.60
N ILE A 107 -16.22 23.35 -4.82
CA ILE A 107 -16.92 24.54 -4.31
C ILE A 107 -17.33 25.44 -5.49
N SER A 108 -16.47 25.60 -6.49
CA SER A 108 -16.81 26.31 -7.72
C SER A 108 -17.98 25.66 -8.46
N PHE A 109 -18.01 24.32 -8.52
CA PHE A 109 -19.15 23.58 -9.05
C PHE A 109 -20.44 23.81 -8.25
N ILE A 110 -20.38 23.76 -6.92
CA ILE A 110 -21.53 24.02 -6.05
C ILE A 110 -22.07 25.44 -6.26
N LYS A 111 -21.18 26.43 -6.39
CA LYS A 111 -21.56 27.81 -6.72
C LYS A 111 -22.30 27.87 -8.06
N ARG A 112 -21.81 27.20 -9.12
CA ARG A 112 -22.51 27.13 -10.42
C ARG A 112 -23.90 26.49 -10.31
N VAL A 113 -24.06 25.50 -9.43
CA VAL A 113 -25.37 24.90 -9.16
C VAL A 113 -26.31 25.91 -8.47
N LEU A 114 -25.82 26.69 -7.50
CA LEU A 114 -26.59 27.75 -6.84
C LEU A 114 -26.94 28.90 -7.80
N ASP A 115 -26.00 29.31 -8.65
CA ASP A 115 -26.22 30.34 -9.68
C ASP A 115 -27.28 29.87 -10.69
N MET A 116 -27.27 28.59 -11.07
CA MET A 116 -28.33 28.00 -11.89
C MET A 116 -29.69 28.02 -11.16
N MET A 117 -29.74 27.71 -9.86
CA MET A 117 -30.98 27.74 -9.07
C MET A 117 -31.57 29.15 -8.93
N PHE A 118 -30.76 30.13 -8.56
CA PHE A 118 -31.25 31.42 -8.05
C PHE A 118 -31.10 32.58 -9.02
N ASP A 119 -30.27 32.44 -10.05
CA ASP A 119 -30.07 33.46 -11.08
C ASP A 119 -30.60 32.99 -12.44
N THR A 120 -30.15 31.83 -12.94
CA THR A 120 -30.51 31.35 -14.28
C THR A 120 -31.96 30.86 -14.37
N ASN A 121 -32.40 30.02 -13.44
CA ASN A 121 -33.74 29.42 -13.46
C ASN A 121 -34.82 30.25 -12.76
N ASN A 122 -34.42 31.28 -11.99
CA ASN A 122 -35.32 32.14 -11.20
C ASN A 122 -35.43 33.54 -11.81
N THR A 123 -36.23 33.66 -12.86
CA THR A 123 -36.50 34.89 -13.61
C THR A 123 -37.93 35.38 -13.42
N SER A 124 -38.23 36.60 -13.89
CA SER A 124 -39.59 37.16 -13.85
C SER A 124 -40.64 36.36 -14.66
N ARG A 125 -40.20 35.48 -15.57
CA ARG A 125 -41.07 34.60 -16.39
C ARG A 125 -41.11 33.15 -15.90
N GLN A 126 -40.15 32.74 -15.06
CA GLN A 126 -40.02 31.38 -14.54
C GLN A 126 -39.41 31.45 -13.14
N GLU A 127 -40.20 31.17 -12.10
CA GLU A 127 -39.75 31.18 -10.69
C GLU A 127 -39.36 29.75 -10.26
N LEU A 128 -38.28 29.19 -10.82
CA LEU A 128 -37.82 27.83 -10.50
C LEU A 128 -36.49 27.87 -9.72
N MET A 129 -36.54 27.69 -8.40
CA MET A 129 -35.33 27.57 -7.55
C MET A 129 -34.88 26.12 -7.39
N ALA A 130 -34.66 25.45 -8.52
CA ALA A 130 -34.25 24.04 -8.59
C ALA A 130 -33.47 23.74 -9.87
N VAL A 131 -32.67 22.67 -9.87
CA VAL A 131 -31.86 22.22 -11.02
C VAL A 131 -32.16 20.75 -11.33
N SER A 132 -32.36 20.41 -12.60
CA SER A 132 -32.57 19.02 -13.01
C SER A 132 -31.26 18.22 -12.95
N SER A 133 -31.36 16.91 -12.75
CA SER A 133 -30.18 16.02 -12.73
C SER A 133 -29.33 16.13 -14.02
N ILE A 134 -29.96 16.34 -15.17
CA ILE A 134 -29.25 16.54 -16.46
C ILE A 134 -28.42 17.84 -16.44
N ASN A 135 -28.95 18.91 -15.85
CA ASN A 135 -28.24 20.18 -15.76
C ASN A 135 -27.10 20.14 -14.73
N ILE A 136 -27.22 19.35 -13.66
CA ILE A 136 -26.12 19.09 -12.71
C ILE A 136 -24.90 18.54 -13.44
N SER A 137 -25.07 17.49 -14.26
CA SER A 137 -23.95 16.89 -15.00
C SER A 137 -23.35 17.84 -16.05
N ASN A 138 -24.16 18.75 -16.62
CA ASN A 138 -23.70 19.76 -17.58
C ASN A 138 -22.90 20.90 -16.92
N LEU A 139 -23.16 21.20 -15.63
CA LEU A 139 -22.44 22.23 -14.86
C LEU A 139 -21.05 21.76 -14.40
N ALA A 140 -20.67 20.51 -14.67
CA ALA A 140 -19.35 19.96 -14.40
C ALA A 140 -18.23 20.74 -15.13
N LYS A 141 -18.52 21.31 -16.31
CA LYS A 141 -17.55 22.05 -17.12
C LYS A 141 -17.51 23.54 -16.76
N VAL A 142 -16.30 24.05 -16.53
CA VAL A 142 -16.04 25.48 -16.29
C VAL A 142 -15.92 26.24 -17.61
N SER A 143 -16.57 27.40 -17.72
CA SER A 143 -16.47 28.24 -18.92
C SER A 143 -15.05 28.82 -19.09
N ALA A 144 -14.72 29.27 -20.30
CA ALA A 144 -13.43 29.92 -20.56
C ALA A 144 -13.32 31.31 -19.90
N GLU A 145 -14.46 31.92 -19.57
CA GLU A 145 -14.57 33.25 -18.98
C GLU A 145 -14.36 33.19 -17.46
N GLU A 146 -15.00 32.24 -16.77
CA GLU A 146 -14.76 31.97 -15.33
C GLU A 146 -13.32 31.51 -15.05
N ARG A 147 -12.71 30.74 -15.97
CA ARG A 147 -11.29 30.36 -15.87
C ARG A 147 -10.36 31.58 -15.90
N ARG A 148 -10.72 32.64 -16.64
CA ARG A 148 -9.94 33.88 -16.67
C ARG A 148 -10.16 34.75 -15.43
N GLU A 149 -11.38 34.80 -14.90
CA GLU A 149 -11.66 35.54 -13.66
C GLU A 149 -10.97 34.92 -12.44
N SER A 150 -10.94 33.58 -12.33
CA SER A 150 -10.23 32.89 -11.22
C SER A 150 -8.72 33.19 -11.19
N LEU A 151 -8.09 33.33 -12.36
CA LEU A 151 -6.68 33.71 -12.49
C LEU A 151 -6.39 35.14 -12.02
N SER A 152 -7.40 36.01 -11.93
CA SER A 152 -7.25 37.42 -11.51
C SER A 152 -7.33 37.63 -9.99
N GLN A 153 -7.80 36.63 -9.23
CA GLN A 153 -8.06 36.71 -7.79
C GLN A 153 -7.05 35.96 -6.91
N ASN A 154 -5.87 35.58 -7.43
CA ASN A 154 -4.80 34.86 -6.71
C ASN A 154 -5.19 33.48 -6.11
N SER A 155 -6.27 32.84 -6.58
CA SER A 155 -6.80 31.58 -6.03
C SER A 155 -6.49 30.30 -6.83
N GLY A 156 -5.53 30.33 -7.76
CA GLY A 156 -5.22 29.20 -8.65
C GLY A 156 -6.27 29.02 -9.76
N ALA A 157 -5.94 28.27 -10.81
CA ALA A 157 -6.86 28.06 -11.95
C ALA A 157 -7.87 26.95 -11.64
N ILE A 158 -9.15 27.31 -11.50
CA ILE A 158 -10.25 26.36 -11.24
C ILE A 158 -10.43 25.42 -12.45
N GLN A 159 -10.45 24.11 -12.21
CA GLN A 159 -10.61 23.06 -13.21
C GLN A 159 -12.05 22.55 -13.34
N SER A 160 -12.33 21.83 -14.42
CA SER A 160 -13.63 21.17 -14.62
C SER A 160 -13.67 19.83 -13.90
N LEU A 161 -14.82 19.51 -13.31
CA LEU A 161 -15.10 18.18 -12.78
C LEU A 161 -15.45 17.21 -13.91
N THR A 162 -15.22 15.92 -13.68
CA THR A 162 -15.85 14.88 -14.50
C THR A 162 -17.37 14.86 -14.23
N MET A 163 -18.17 14.37 -15.18
CA MET A 163 -19.63 14.30 -14.99
C MET A 163 -20.00 13.41 -13.79
N THR A 164 -19.27 12.31 -13.58
CA THR A 164 -19.44 11.42 -12.44
C THR A 164 -19.05 12.08 -11.12
N ALA A 165 -17.97 12.87 -11.10
CA ALA A 165 -17.59 13.65 -9.91
C ALA A 165 -18.65 14.71 -9.56
N ALA A 166 -19.18 15.42 -10.55
CA ALA A 166 -20.27 16.38 -10.34
C ALA A 166 -21.55 15.74 -9.76
N GLU A 167 -21.90 14.53 -10.22
CA GLU A 167 -23.02 13.75 -9.67
C GLU A 167 -22.73 13.26 -8.24
N SER A 168 -21.51 12.79 -7.96
CA SER A 168 -21.08 12.38 -6.62
C SER A 168 -21.15 13.54 -5.62
N VAL A 169 -20.67 14.73 -6.00
CA VAL A 169 -20.75 15.94 -5.16
C VAL A 169 -22.21 16.32 -4.88
N ALA A 170 -23.09 16.27 -5.89
CA ALA A 170 -24.51 16.55 -5.71
C ALA A 170 -25.19 15.54 -4.77
N GLN A 171 -24.86 14.25 -4.88
CA GLN A 171 -25.36 13.20 -3.98
C GLN A 171 -24.85 13.36 -2.56
N SER A 172 -23.56 13.72 -2.40
CA SER A 172 -22.95 14.04 -1.10
C SER A 172 -23.68 15.20 -0.42
N LEU A 173 -24.01 16.27 -1.17
CA LEU A 173 -24.80 17.38 -0.65
C LEU A 173 -26.23 16.97 -0.23
N VAL A 174 -26.84 16.00 -0.91
CA VAL A 174 -28.14 15.44 -0.48
C VAL A 174 -27.98 14.64 0.81
N GLN A 175 -26.97 13.79 0.90
CA GLN A 175 -26.71 12.98 2.10
C GLN A 175 -26.41 13.84 3.33
N GLN A 176 -25.70 14.96 3.14
CA GLN A 176 -25.38 15.91 4.20
C GLN A 176 -26.55 16.88 4.51
N GLY A 177 -27.66 16.76 3.80
CA GLY A 177 -28.85 17.58 3.98
C GLY A 177 -28.70 19.03 3.54
N TRP A 178 -27.74 19.35 2.65
CA TRP A 178 -27.61 20.65 1.99
C TRP A 178 -28.62 20.78 0.84
N PHE A 179 -28.79 19.72 0.06
CA PHE A 179 -29.78 19.61 -1.00
C PHE A 179 -30.84 18.54 -0.69
N GLU A 180 -31.98 18.65 -1.35
CA GLU A 180 -33.01 17.62 -1.43
C GLU A 180 -33.28 17.30 -2.89
N GLN A 181 -33.52 16.02 -3.19
CA GLN A 181 -33.89 15.56 -4.52
C GLN A 181 -35.37 15.17 -4.54
N ALA A 182 -36.14 15.82 -5.42
CA ALA A 182 -37.54 15.47 -5.66
C ALA A 182 -37.66 14.20 -6.53
N GLU A 183 -38.79 13.48 -6.43
CA GLU A 183 -39.05 12.23 -7.18
C GLU A 183 -38.95 12.38 -8.71
N ASN A 184 -39.10 13.61 -9.23
CA ASN A 184 -38.97 13.94 -10.64
C ASN A 184 -37.52 14.32 -11.06
N GLY A 185 -36.53 14.12 -10.19
CA GLY A 185 -35.10 14.28 -10.50
C GLY A 185 -34.57 15.72 -10.42
N TYR A 186 -35.27 16.62 -9.71
CA TYR A 186 -34.83 17.98 -9.44
C TYR A 186 -34.19 18.12 -8.07
N TYR A 187 -33.07 18.85 -7.99
CA TYR A 187 -32.39 19.24 -6.77
C TYR A 187 -32.83 20.63 -6.34
N THR A 188 -33.07 20.83 -5.04
CA THR A 188 -33.34 22.14 -4.41
C THR A 188 -32.61 22.25 -3.07
N LEU A 189 -32.56 23.44 -2.47
CA LEU A 189 -31.98 23.62 -1.13
C LEU A 189 -32.88 22.97 -0.06
N ALA A 190 -32.25 22.14 0.76
CA ALA A 190 -32.86 21.56 1.95
C ALA A 190 -32.98 22.59 3.10
N PRO A 191 -33.74 22.31 4.18
CA PRO A 191 -33.84 23.17 5.36
C PRO A 191 -32.51 23.63 5.94
N ARG A 192 -31.47 22.78 5.97
CA ARG A 192 -30.13 23.15 6.43
C ARG A 192 -29.50 24.21 5.54
N GLY A 193 -29.45 23.96 4.22
CA GLY A 193 -28.87 24.89 3.26
C GLY A 193 -29.54 26.27 3.30
N LEU A 194 -30.86 26.32 3.50
CA LEU A 194 -31.59 27.58 3.68
C LEU A 194 -31.27 28.32 4.99
N MET A 195 -30.91 27.60 6.07
CA MET A 195 -30.57 28.20 7.36
C MET A 195 -29.12 28.72 7.39
N GLU A 196 -28.20 28.00 6.76
CA GLU A 196 -26.76 28.36 6.66
C GLU A 196 -26.56 29.51 5.67
N LEU A 197 -27.16 29.41 4.47
CA LEU A 197 -27.03 30.43 3.42
C LEU A 197 -28.02 31.60 3.57
N LYS A 198 -28.69 31.72 4.74
CA LYS A 198 -29.79 32.68 4.97
C LYS A 198 -29.40 34.14 4.69
N ASN A 199 -28.18 34.53 5.07
CA ASN A 199 -27.68 35.89 4.88
C ASN A 199 -27.05 36.06 3.49
N TRP A 200 -26.30 35.05 3.05
CA TRP A 200 -25.56 35.10 1.79
C TRP A 200 -26.45 35.11 0.54
N LEU A 201 -27.55 34.34 0.52
CA LEU A 201 -28.44 34.26 -0.65
C LEU A 201 -29.02 35.64 -1.04
N PRO A 202 -29.62 36.43 -0.13
CA PRO A 202 -30.02 37.80 -0.43
C PRO A 202 -28.84 38.72 -0.81
N GLU A 203 -27.72 38.65 -0.09
CA GLU A 203 -26.54 39.50 -0.38
C GLU A 203 -25.97 39.24 -1.78
N THR A 204 -26.03 37.99 -2.26
CA THR A 204 -25.45 37.63 -3.56
C THR A 204 -26.40 37.84 -4.72
N TYR A 205 -27.69 37.52 -4.53
CA TYR A 205 -28.65 37.49 -5.65
C TYR A 205 -29.68 38.63 -5.64
N ASN A 206 -29.68 39.49 -4.61
CA ASN A 206 -30.51 40.69 -4.58
C ASN A 206 -29.69 42.01 -4.56
N ASP A 207 -28.37 41.97 -4.38
CA ASP A 207 -27.50 43.15 -4.30
C ASP A 207 -26.71 43.34 -5.62
N ASP A 208 -27.31 44.06 -6.57
CA ASP A 208 -26.61 44.46 -7.79
C ASP A 208 -26.18 45.92 -7.61
N GLY A 209 -24.90 46.12 -7.28
CA GLY A 209 -24.31 47.44 -7.06
C GLY A 209 -24.47 48.38 -8.25
N GLU A 210 -25.36 49.36 -8.11
CA GLU A 210 -25.28 50.73 -8.63
C GLU A 210 -26.46 51.52 -8.04
N GLU A 211 -26.14 52.51 -7.20
CA GLU A 211 -27.07 53.51 -6.66
C GLU A 211 -27.58 54.42 -7.79
N ASP A 212 -28.51 53.93 -8.62
CA ASP A 212 -29.34 54.80 -9.46
C ASP A 212 -30.71 54.99 -8.78
N GLU A 213 -30.83 56.14 -8.11
CA GLU A 213 -32.08 56.68 -7.56
C GLU A 213 -33.09 56.98 -8.68
N GLU A 214 -33.67 55.99 -9.37
CA GLU A 214 -34.93 56.19 -10.12
C GLU A 214 -35.59 54.90 -10.69
N ASP A 215 -35.64 53.75 -9.98
CA ASP A 215 -36.69 52.75 -10.32
C ASP A 215 -37.09 51.83 -9.15
N SER A 216 -38.17 52.18 -8.45
CA SER A 216 -38.75 51.39 -7.36
C SER A 216 -39.56 50.16 -7.84
N ARG A 217 -39.14 49.50 -8.93
CA ARG A 217 -39.83 48.33 -9.52
C ARG A 217 -38.92 47.16 -9.95
N ARG A 218 -37.71 47.02 -9.40
CA ARG A 218 -36.90 45.80 -9.61
C ARG A 218 -37.41 44.61 -8.76
N PRO A 219 -37.67 43.43 -9.34
CA PRO A 219 -38.19 42.28 -8.59
C PRO A 219 -37.09 41.61 -7.74
N GLN A 220 -37.32 41.47 -6.43
CA GLN A 220 -36.44 40.68 -5.54
C GLN A 220 -36.45 39.20 -5.97
N LYS A 221 -35.27 38.64 -6.28
CA LYS A 221 -35.09 37.24 -6.68
C LYS A 221 -35.26 36.31 -5.48
N ILE A 222 -34.63 36.65 -4.35
CA ILE A 222 -34.77 35.94 -3.07
C ILE A 222 -35.84 36.65 -2.23
N LYS A 223 -36.92 35.93 -1.93
CA LYS A 223 -38.07 36.46 -1.20
C LYS A 223 -38.10 35.90 0.22
N ASN A 224 -38.46 36.76 1.17
CA ASN A 224 -38.65 36.37 2.57
C ASN A 224 -40.14 36.31 2.91
N CYS A 225 -40.54 35.33 3.73
CA CYS A 225 -41.88 35.24 4.27
C CYS A 225 -42.20 36.49 5.11
N LEU A 226 -43.34 37.14 4.86
CA LEU A 226 -43.74 38.36 5.58
C LEU A 226 -43.88 38.14 7.10
N GLY A 227 -44.25 36.92 7.52
CA GLY A 227 -44.41 36.52 8.91
C GLY A 227 -43.10 36.11 9.57
N CYS A 228 -42.54 34.95 9.19
CA CYS A 228 -41.37 34.38 9.88
C CYS A 228 -40.01 34.87 9.36
N LYS A 229 -39.98 35.69 8.30
CA LYS A 229 -38.77 36.21 7.65
C LYS A 229 -37.80 35.13 7.11
N ALA A 230 -38.24 33.88 7.00
CA ALA A 230 -37.48 32.82 6.35
C ALA A 230 -37.50 32.99 4.82
N ILE A 231 -36.43 32.55 4.14
CA ILE A 231 -36.38 32.50 2.67
C ILE A 231 -37.45 31.54 2.17
N VAL A 232 -38.18 31.94 1.13
CA VAL A 232 -39.24 31.16 0.48
C VAL A 232 -38.76 30.71 -0.89
N THR A 233 -38.61 29.41 -1.08
CA THR A 233 -38.20 28.76 -2.34
C THR A 233 -39.33 27.94 -2.97
N MET A 234 -40.44 27.72 -2.26
CA MET A 234 -41.64 27.04 -2.79
C MET A 234 -42.87 27.95 -2.74
N LYS A 235 -43.61 28.04 -3.85
CA LYS A 235 -44.88 28.77 -3.93
C LYS A 235 -46.06 27.81 -3.74
N ALA A 236 -46.92 28.08 -2.76
CA ALA A 236 -48.20 27.39 -2.66
C ALA A 236 -49.12 27.86 -3.81
N LEU A 237 -49.51 26.96 -4.72
CA LEU A 237 -50.54 27.21 -5.72
C LEU A 237 -51.91 27.25 -5.03
N GLU A 238 -52.50 28.44 -4.89
CA GLU A 238 -53.87 28.60 -4.41
C GLU A 238 -54.88 28.03 -5.43
N HIS A 239 -55.69 27.08 -4.95
CA HIS A 239 -56.91 26.61 -5.56
C HIS A 239 -57.94 27.76 -5.71
N ARG A 240 -58.32 28.14 -6.95
CA ARG A 240 -59.60 28.83 -7.22
C ARG A 240 -60.30 28.27 -8.46
N LEU A 241 -61.26 27.40 -8.17
CA LEU A 241 -62.62 27.24 -8.71
C LEU A 241 -62.88 27.44 -10.22
N LEU A 242 -63.34 26.36 -10.86
CA LEU A 242 -64.56 26.38 -11.69
C LEU A 242 -65.28 25.03 -11.57
N GLN A 243 -66.43 25.05 -10.87
CA GLN A 243 -67.49 24.06 -11.01
C GLN A 243 -68.20 24.24 -12.36
N THR A 244 -68.81 23.14 -12.82
CA THR A 244 -69.83 23.00 -13.88
C THR A 244 -69.33 22.97 -15.33
N SER A 245 -69.47 21.83 -16.01
CA SER A 245 -70.70 21.36 -16.66
C SER A 245 -70.54 19.94 -17.22
N LEU A 246 -71.66 19.24 -17.31
CA LEU A 246 -71.82 17.87 -17.79
C LEU A 246 -71.53 17.72 -19.29
N GLY A 247 -71.14 16.51 -19.70
CA GLY A 247 -71.66 15.93 -20.96
C GLY A 247 -70.70 15.09 -21.77
N GLY A 248 -70.79 13.76 -21.63
CA GLY A 248 -71.08 12.88 -22.76
C GLY A 248 -69.97 12.43 -23.71
N LEU A 249 -69.82 11.10 -23.75
CA LEU A 249 -69.61 10.18 -24.90
C LEU A 249 -68.30 9.37 -24.90
N ALA A 250 -68.49 8.04 -24.70
CA ALA A 250 -68.23 6.93 -25.63
C ALA A 250 -66.92 6.92 -26.45
N ALA A 251 -66.30 5.81 -26.82
CA ALA A 251 -66.37 4.37 -26.55
C ALA A 251 -65.23 3.75 -27.40
N ALA A 252 -64.90 2.48 -27.13
CA ALA A 252 -64.07 1.56 -27.93
C ALA A 252 -62.54 1.77 -27.83
N THR A 253 -61.71 0.78 -27.52
CA THR A 253 -61.69 -0.68 -27.80
C THR A 253 -60.93 -1.37 -26.64
N GLY A 254 -61.18 -2.59 -26.15
CA GLY A 254 -61.50 -3.87 -26.80
C GLY A 254 -60.31 -4.83 -26.57
N ASP A 255 -60.26 -5.55 -25.44
CA ASP A 255 -60.45 -7.02 -25.32
C ASP A 255 -59.18 -7.83 -25.73
N THR A 256 -58.54 -8.59 -24.86
CA THR A 256 -59.02 -9.93 -24.48
C THR A 256 -58.32 -10.51 -23.25
N ASP A 257 -59.12 -11.29 -22.53
CA ASP A 257 -58.85 -12.00 -21.29
C ASP A 257 -58.62 -13.51 -21.55
N LYS A 258 -58.12 -14.21 -20.50
CA LYS A 258 -58.22 -15.66 -20.21
C LYS A 258 -57.23 -16.69 -20.84
N VAL A 259 -56.56 -17.48 -19.98
CA VAL A 259 -56.94 -18.87 -19.57
C VAL A 259 -55.78 -19.63 -18.86
N LEU A 260 -56.02 -19.94 -17.57
CA LEU A 260 -55.88 -21.21 -16.82
C LEU A 260 -54.55 -22.02 -16.70
N LYS A 261 -54.30 -22.37 -15.42
CA LYS A 261 -54.06 -23.73 -14.82
C LYS A 261 -52.62 -24.25 -14.64
N ASN A 262 -52.20 -24.18 -13.37
CA ASN A 262 -51.96 -25.28 -12.41
C ASN A 262 -50.95 -26.41 -12.66
N ASN A 263 -50.21 -26.65 -11.56
CA ASN A 263 -49.66 -27.89 -10.99
C ASN A 263 -48.25 -28.33 -11.45
N ALA A 264 -47.37 -28.85 -10.59
CA ALA A 264 -47.24 -29.00 -9.13
C ALA A 264 -45.82 -29.61 -8.88
N GLY A 265 -45.25 -29.43 -7.68
CA GLY A 265 -43.91 -29.92 -7.28
C GLY A 265 -43.80 -31.46 -7.08
N PRO A 266 -42.98 -32.00 -6.15
CA PRO A 266 -42.09 -31.36 -5.17
C PRO A 266 -40.66 -31.93 -5.12
N SER A 267 -39.73 -31.19 -4.48
CA SER A 267 -38.41 -31.69 -4.07
C SER A 267 -38.49 -32.21 -2.63
N LEU A 268 -38.14 -33.48 -2.45
CA LEU A 268 -37.98 -34.16 -1.16
C LEU A 268 -36.51 -34.11 -0.72
N THR A 269 -36.31 -33.77 0.54
CA THR A 269 -35.07 -33.92 1.34
C THR A 269 -34.50 -35.34 1.30
N PRO A 270 -33.19 -35.54 1.59
CA PRO A 270 -32.86 -36.03 2.94
C PRO A 270 -31.49 -35.59 3.52
N ASN A 271 -31.39 -35.77 4.85
CA ASN A 271 -30.18 -35.82 5.70
C ASN A 271 -28.95 -36.50 5.06
N PRO A 272 -27.76 -36.28 5.64
CA PRO A 272 -27.08 -37.47 6.19
C PRO A 272 -26.43 -37.26 7.56
N SER A 273 -26.68 -38.28 8.39
CA SER A 273 -25.89 -38.69 9.54
C SER A 273 -24.54 -39.28 9.10
N ASN A 274 -23.47 -38.92 9.80
CA ASN A 274 -22.25 -39.73 9.93
C ASN A 274 -22.59 -41.07 10.62
N PRO A 275 -21.91 -42.23 10.37
CA PRO A 275 -20.45 -42.37 10.57
C PRO A 275 -19.73 -43.36 9.60
N HIS A 276 -18.40 -43.28 9.48
CA HIS A 276 -17.48 -44.42 9.70
C HIS A 276 -15.99 -44.04 9.50
N LYS A 277 -15.19 -44.49 10.47
CA LYS A 277 -13.73 -44.47 10.58
C LYS A 277 -13.09 -45.66 9.84
N GLU A 278 -11.79 -45.50 9.55
CA GLU A 278 -10.73 -46.51 9.31
C GLU A 278 -10.68 -47.17 7.92
N SER A 279 -9.52 -47.36 7.26
CA SER A 279 -8.11 -47.12 7.60
C SER A 279 -7.20 -47.40 6.38
N GLN A 280 -5.92 -46.97 6.49
CA GLN A 280 -4.69 -47.41 5.78
C GLN A 280 -4.30 -46.67 4.49
N ASN A 281 -3.05 -46.22 4.29
CA ASN A 281 -1.85 -46.09 5.12
C ASN A 281 -0.80 -45.39 4.24
N THR A 282 -0.38 -44.17 4.59
CA THR A 282 0.97 -43.58 4.37
C THR A 282 1.01 -42.25 5.14
N SER A 283 1.25 -42.30 6.44
CA SER A 283 1.42 -41.13 7.29
C SER A 283 2.89 -40.96 7.66
N GLU A 284 3.62 -40.17 6.88
CA GLU A 284 4.57 -39.23 7.51
C GLU A 284 3.71 -38.07 8.01
N THR A 285 3.80 -37.75 9.29
CA THR A 285 2.95 -36.75 9.93
C THR A 285 3.33 -35.35 9.43
N ASN A 286 2.36 -34.64 8.84
CA ASN A 286 2.44 -33.25 8.34
C ASN A 286 2.52 -32.22 9.50
N ASP A 287 3.47 -32.38 10.42
CA ASP A 287 3.49 -31.59 11.67
C ASP A 287 3.95 -30.12 11.48
N HIS A 288 4.44 -29.74 10.28
CA HIS A 288 4.94 -28.40 9.94
C HIS A 288 4.20 -27.70 8.79
N ILE A 289 3.03 -28.21 8.38
CA ILE A 289 2.20 -27.58 7.34
C ILE A 289 1.06 -26.81 8.00
N TYR A 290 0.92 -25.54 7.65
CA TYR A 290 -0.03 -24.59 8.23
C TYR A 290 -0.97 -24.05 7.15
N PRO A 291 -2.29 -23.92 7.43
CA PRO A 291 -3.19 -23.19 6.56
C PRO A 291 -2.85 -21.70 6.60
N THR A 292 -2.94 -21.02 5.45
CA THR A 292 -2.82 -19.56 5.41
C THR A 292 -4.17 -18.88 5.57
N ARG A 293 -4.20 -17.53 5.60
CA ARG A 293 -5.47 -16.79 5.54
C ARG A 293 -6.18 -16.92 4.19
N PHE A 294 -5.47 -17.30 3.14
CA PHE A 294 -6.03 -17.51 1.82
C PHE A 294 -6.50 -18.96 1.68
N GLU A 295 -7.75 -19.13 1.27
CA GLU A 295 -8.29 -20.47 1.01
C GLU A 295 -7.45 -21.21 -0.04
N ASN A 296 -7.37 -22.53 0.09
CA ASN A 296 -6.62 -23.41 -0.81
C ASN A 296 -5.11 -23.15 -0.88
N THR A 297 -4.55 -22.32 0.02
CA THR A 297 -3.12 -22.03 0.11
C THR A 297 -2.56 -22.47 1.45
N THR A 298 -1.49 -23.27 1.42
CA THR A 298 -0.81 -23.80 2.60
C THR A 298 0.66 -23.41 2.64
N TRP A 299 1.21 -23.30 3.85
CA TRP A 299 2.62 -23.00 4.12
C TRP A 299 3.31 -24.19 4.79
N ASP A 300 4.42 -24.65 4.21
CA ASP A 300 5.35 -25.61 4.81
C ASP A 300 6.53 -24.85 5.45
N GLN A 301 6.52 -24.74 6.77
CA GLN A 301 7.54 -24.00 7.53
C GLN A 301 8.94 -24.63 7.42
N ALA A 302 9.04 -25.95 7.31
CA ALA A 302 10.33 -26.64 7.33
C ALA A 302 11.08 -26.47 6.00
N HIS A 303 10.34 -26.43 4.89
CA HIS A 303 10.90 -26.34 3.54
C HIS A 303 10.72 -24.96 2.90
N TRP A 304 10.03 -24.04 3.55
CA TRP A 304 9.63 -22.74 3.02
C TRP A 304 8.89 -22.84 1.69
N ARG A 305 7.74 -23.52 1.71
CA ARG A 305 6.92 -23.73 0.50
C ARG A 305 5.54 -23.13 0.67
N LEU A 306 5.15 -22.30 -0.28
CA LEU A 306 3.75 -21.98 -0.51
C LEU A 306 3.21 -22.93 -1.56
N GLN A 307 2.08 -23.58 -1.28
CA GLN A 307 1.39 -24.45 -2.21
C GLN A 307 -0.06 -24.01 -2.34
N THR A 308 -0.55 -23.87 -3.57
CA THR A 308 -1.96 -23.61 -3.87
C THR A 308 -2.61 -24.77 -4.62
N THR A 309 -3.86 -25.06 -4.33
CA THR A 309 -4.72 -25.97 -5.11
C THR A 309 -5.75 -25.22 -5.96
N TYR A 310 -5.71 -23.89 -5.97
CA TYR A 310 -6.61 -23.04 -6.77
C TYR A 310 -5.89 -22.51 -8.01
N LEU A 311 -6.47 -22.77 -9.18
CA LEU A 311 -5.98 -22.30 -10.48
C LEU A 311 -6.67 -20.99 -10.86
N ASP A 312 -5.95 -19.88 -10.70
CA ASP A 312 -6.44 -18.53 -11.03
C ASP A 312 -5.76 -17.98 -12.30
N GLN A 313 -6.34 -18.24 -13.47
CA GLN A 313 -5.74 -17.88 -14.76
C GLN A 313 -6.08 -16.45 -15.17
N GLY A 314 -5.13 -15.78 -15.86
CA GLY A 314 -5.37 -14.46 -16.45
C GLY A 314 -5.43 -13.31 -15.43
N HIS A 315 -4.93 -13.51 -14.21
CA HIS A 315 -4.83 -12.46 -13.20
C HIS A 315 -3.37 -12.30 -12.76
N TYR A 316 -2.86 -11.08 -12.77
CA TYR A 316 -1.46 -10.82 -12.47
C TYR A 316 -1.06 -11.23 -11.04
N GLN A 317 -2.00 -11.23 -10.09
CA GLN A 317 -1.77 -11.58 -8.69
C GLN A 317 -1.33 -13.04 -8.51
N SER A 318 -1.81 -13.94 -9.37
CA SER A 318 -1.54 -15.38 -9.29
C SER A 318 -0.25 -15.80 -9.99
N ARG A 319 0.42 -14.88 -10.71
CA ARG A 319 1.65 -15.17 -11.45
C ARG A 319 2.83 -15.38 -10.51
N PRO A 320 3.52 -16.52 -10.57
CA PRO A 320 4.81 -16.65 -9.91
C PRO A 320 5.88 -15.87 -10.69
N ALA A 321 6.80 -15.27 -9.94
CA ALA A 321 7.94 -14.50 -10.44
C ALA A 321 9.25 -15.21 -10.11
N ILE A 322 10.14 -15.41 -11.09
CA ILE A 322 11.46 -16.03 -10.93
C ILE A 322 12.54 -15.13 -11.51
N ALA A 323 13.61 -14.89 -10.74
CA ALA A 323 14.80 -14.16 -11.16
C ALA A 323 16.07 -14.70 -10.49
N ASN A 324 17.24 -14.30 -10.99
CA ASN A 324 18.55 -14.63 -10.40
C ASN A 324 19.49 -13.41 -10.24
N GLY A 325 18.94 -12.21 -10.36
CA GLY A 325 19.67 -10.94 -10.33
C GLY A 325 20.19 -10.45 -11.67
N TYR A 326 20.21 -11.32 -12.69
CA TYR A 326 20.59 -10.92 -14.05
C TYR A 326 19.43 -11.08 -15.03
N ILE A 327 18.71 -12.20 -14.98
CA ILE A 327 17.49 -12.42 -15.75
C ILE A 327 16.28 -12.60 -14.82
N GLY A 328 15.11 -12.18 -15.31
CA GLY A 328 13.85 -12.38 -14.61
C GLY A 328 12.70 -12.68 -15.58
N LEU A 329 11.69 -13.40 -15.07
CA LEU A 329 10.45 -13.70 -15.79
C LEU A 329 9.30 -13.97 -14.80
N SER A 330 8.14 -13.35 -15.02
CA SER A 330 6.86 -13.83 -14.50
C SER A 330 6.17 -14.76 -15.50
N VAL A 331 5.42 -15.75 -15.02
CA VAL A 331 4.77 -16.77 -15.87
C VAL A 331 3.31 -17.01 -15.47
N ALA A 332 2.55 -17.70 -16.31
CA ALA A 332 1.14 -18.04 -16.07
C ALA A 332 0.90 -18.88 -14.80
N ALA A 333 -0.30 -18.79 -14.22
CA ALA A 333 -0.71 -19.66 -13.12
C ALA A 333 -0.78 -21.15 -13.51
N ALA A 334 -1.04 -21.46 -14.79
CA ALA A 334 -1.20 -22.83 -15.29
C ALA A 334 0.13 -23.53 -15.68
N GLY A 335 1.26 -22.81 -15.67
CA GLY A 335 2.54 -23.35 -16.10
C GLY A 335 3.52 -22.28 -16.61
N PRO A 336 4.67 -22.67 -17.18
CA PRO A 336 5.74 -21.76 -17.61
C PRO A 336 5.41 -21.04 -18.93
N PHE A 337 4.22 -20.47 -19.04
CA PHE A 337 3.68 -19.90 -20.28
C PHE A 337 3.60 -18.36 -20.21
N PHE A 338 3.67 -17.72 -21.39
CA PHE A 338 3.32 -16.31 -21.53
C PHE A 338 1.82 -16.13 -21.32
N ASP A 339 1.43 -15.11 -20.56
CA ASP A 339 0.04 -14.85 -20.19
C ASP A 339 -0.28 -13.35 -20.23
N THR A 340 -1.56 -13.04 -20.43
CA THR A 340 -2.07 -11.66 -20.46
C THR A 340 -3.28 -11.56 -19.55
N ASP A 341 -3.44 -10.42 -18.87
CA ASP A 341 -4.57 -10.26 -17.96
C ASP A 341 -5.91 -10.27 -18.69
N ILE A 342 -6.90 -10.92 -18.08
CA ILE A 342 -8.31 -10.75 -18.39
C ILE A 342 -8.76 -9.47 -17.68
N PRO A 343 -9.45 -8.53 -18.37
CA PRO A 343 -9.90 -7.31 -17.73
C PRO A 343 -10.82 -7.58 -16.53
N VAL A 344 -10.49 -7.00 -15.38
CA VAL A 344 -11.33 -6.99 -14.18
C VAL A 344 -12.02 -5.63 -14.13
N ASN A 345 -13.36 -5.60 -14.05
CA ASN A 345 -14.15 -4.38 -14.14
C ASN A 345 -13.87 -3.52 -15.40
N GLY A 346 -13.41 -4.16 -16.49
CA GLY A 346 -13.09 -3.50 -17.76
C GLY A 346 -11.67 -2.93 -17.85
N ASP A 347 -10.83 -3.14 -16.83
CA ASP A 347 -9.46 -2.63 -16.75
C ASP A 347 -8.42 -3.75 -16.72
N ALA A 348 -7.35 -3.55 -17.48
CA ALA A 348 -6.19 -4.43 -17.54
C ALA A 348 -4.89 -3.62 -17.76
N THR A 349 -4.88 -2.36 -17.31
CA THR A 349 -3.76 -1.45 -17.52
C THR A 349 -2.79 -1.44 -16.34
N SER A 350 -1.51 -1.30 -16.68
CA SER A 350 -0.42 -1.06 -15.74
C SER A 350 -0.43 0.40 -15.30
N GLY A 351 0.15 0.67 -14.13
CA GLY A 351 0.21 2.02 -13.58
C GLY A 351 1.21 2.93 -14.28
N TRP A 352 1.45 4.05 -13.62
CA TRP A 352 2.46 5.00 -14.03
C TRP A 352 3.84 4.32 -14.18
N PRO A 353 4.67 4.70 -15.17
CA PRO A 353 4.45 5.74 -16.18
C PRO A 353 3.93 5.22 -17.52
N LEU A 354 3.62 3.92 -17.62
CA LEU A 354 3.46 3.24 -18.92
C LEU A 354 2.02 3.20 -19.43
N SER A 355 1.04 2.99 -18.54
CA SER A 355 -0.37 2.81 -18.91
C SER A 355 -0.59 1.75 -20.01
N THR A 356 0.26 0.71 -20.03
CA THR A 356 0.21 -0.39 -21.00
C THR A 356 -0.58 -1.59 -20.49
N ARG A 357 -0.98 -2.51 -21.38
CA ARG A 357 -1.65 -3.77 -20.99
C ARG A 357 -0.79 -4.58 -20.02
N ARG A 358 -1.39 -5.10 -18.94
CA ARG A 358 -0.77 -6.06 -18.03
C ARG A 358 -0.61 -7.44 -18.68
N GLN A 359 0.58 -8.00 -18.53
CA GLN A 359 0.98 -9.30 -19.06
C GLN A 359 2.16 -9.84 -18.26
N THR A 360 2.52 -11.10 -18.49
CA THR A 360 3.83 -11.60 -18.08
C THR A 360 4.92 -10.71 -18.65
N PHE A 361 5.94 -10.45 -17.84
CA PHE A 361 7.09 -9.63 -18.21
C PHE A 361 8.38 -10.34 -17.79
N GLY A 362 9.42 -10.13 -18.58
CA GLY A 362 10.75 -10.66 -18.30
C GLY A 362 11.81 -9.88 -19.06
N THR A 363 12.96 -9.70 -18.42
CA THR A 363 14.02 -8.82 -18.90
C THR A 363 15.41 -9.33 -18.49
N VAL A 364 16.42 -8.55 -18.84
CA VAL A 364 17.80 -8.64 -18.34
C VAL A 364 18.11 -7.35 -17.58
N ALA A 365 18.84 -7.45 -16.46
CA ALA A 365 19.25 -6.28 -15.69
C ALA A 365 19.96 -5.23 -16.58
N GLY A 366 19.53 -3.97 -16.47
CA GLY A 366 20.12 -2.86 -17.25
C GLY A 366 19.58 -2.65 -18.66
N PHE A 367 18.65 -3.50 -19.12
CA PHE A 367 18.16 -3.48 -20.50
C PHE A 367 17.05 -2.46 -20.71
N TYR A 368 17.39 -1.17 -20.67
CA TYR A 368 16.46 -0.05 -20.86
C TYR A 368 16.46 0.47 -22.30
N ASP A 369 15.30 0.92 -22.76
CA ASP A 369 15.16 1.72 -23.97
C ASP A 369 15.53 3.19 -23.74
N LEU A 370 15.38 3.99 -24.81
CA LEU A 370 15.48 5.44 -24.75
C LEU A 370 14.33 6.06 -25.54
N GLN A 371 13.43 6.75 -24.84
CA GLN A 371 12.23 7.35 -25.42
C GLN A 371 12.21 8.86 -25.16
N PRO A 372 11.91 9.71 -26.16
CA PRO A 372 11.80 11.16 -25.96
C PRO A 372 10.69 11.57 -24.98
N THR A 373 9.63 10.77 -24.90
CA THR A 373 8.46 11.01 -24.05
C THR A 373 7.86 9.66 -23.64
N ILE A 374 7.23 9.63 -22.47
CA ILE A 374 6.47 8.48 -21.94
C ILE A 374 5.01 8.89 -21.65
N ALA A 375 4.13 7.92 -21.37
CA ALA A 375 2.70 8.20 -21.21
C ALA A 375 2.39 9.06 -19.97
N GLY A 376 3.08 8.82 -18.85
CA GLY A 376 3.00 9.64 -17.63
C GLY A 376 4.36 10.23 -17.27
N THR A 377 4.44 11.54 -17.06
CA THR A 377 5.67 12.25 -16.67
C THR A 377 5.33 13.37 -15.69
N ASN A 378 6.16 13.57 -14.66
CA ASN A 378 5.94 14.57 -13.62
C ASN A 378 6.21 15.99 -14.15
N PHE A 379 7.24 16.13 -14.99
CA PHE A 379 7.76 17.41 -15.48
C PHE A 379 7.93 17.43 -17.01
N PRO A 380 6.83 17.47 -17.79
CA PRO A 380 6.88 17.34 -19.25
C PRO A 380 7.82 18.32 -19.97
N TRP A 381 8.04 19.52 -19.40
CA TRP A 381 8.91 20.53 -20.00
C TRP A 381 10.40 20.17 -19.95
N LEU A 382 10.81 19.25 -19.07
CA LEU A 382 12.20 18.77 -19.01
C LEU A 382 12.55 17.80 -20.15
N ASN A 383 11.56 17.28 -20.88
CA ASN A 383 11.77 16.39 -22.03
C ASN A 383 12.55 17.05 -23.18
N GLN A 384 12.71 18.37 -23.17
CA GLN A 384 13.57 19.08 -24.13
C GLN A 384 15.07 18.94 -23.83
N TYR A 385 15.43 18.51 -22.61
CA TYR A 385 16.81 18.43 -22.11
C TYR A 385 17.34 17.00 -21.99
N GLY A 386 16.49 15.99 -22.22
CA GLY A 386 16.85 14.59 -22.06
C GLY A 386 15.78 13.64 -22.60
N SER A 387 16.04 12.35 -22.50
CA SER A 387 15.08 11.29 -22.86
C SER A 387 14.96 10.32 -21.70
N GLU A 388 13.80 9.69 -21.59
CA GLU A 388 13.48 8.73 -20.54
C GLU A 388 14.04 7.36 -20.89
N SER A 389 14.44 6.60 -19.87
CA SER A 389 14.93 5.22 -20.03
C SER A 389 14.01 4.25 -19.31
N ILE A 390 13.29 3.41 -20.06
CA ILE A 390 12.31 2.47 -19.53
C ILE A 390 12.79 1.03 -19.75
N LEU A 391 12.66 0.18 -18.72
CA LEU A 391 13.07 -1.21 -18.77
C LEU A 391 12.35 -1.95 -19.90
N SER A 392 13.10 -2.58 -20.80
CA SER A 392 12.57 -3.29 -21.97
C SER A 392 12.48 -4.77 -21.72
N GLY A 393 11.52 -5.43 -22.37
CA GLY A 393 11.35 -6.88 -22.27
C GLY A 393 12.20 -7.66 -23.28
N ILE A 394 12.52 -8.91 -22.97
CA ILE A 394 13.07 -9.88 -23.93
C ILE A 394 11.99 -10.90 -24.34
N PRO A 395 12.19 -11.74 -25.36
CA PRO A 395 11.24 -12.82 -25.66
C PRO A 395 11.00 -13.74 -24.45
N HIS A 396 9.75 -14.12 -24.22
CA HIS A 396 9.38 -15.01 -23.11
C HIS A 396 9.99 -16.39 -23.34
N TRP A 397 10.85 -16.82 -22.42
CA TRP A 397 11.80 -17.88 -22.70
C TRP A 397 11.45 -19.24 -22.11
N SER A 398 10.47 -19.38 -21.21
CA SER A 398 10.27 -20.63 -20.44
C SER A 398 9.30 -21.66 -21.06
N GLY A 399 8.54 -21.29 -22.09
CA GLY A 399 7.43 -22.10 -22.62
C GLY A 399 7.81 -23.44 -23.28
N ILE A 400 7.15 -24.52 -22.84
CA ILE A 400 7.10 -25.85 -23.49
C ILE A 400 5.62 -26.24 -23.62
N LEU A 401 5.07 -26.16 -24.83
CA LEU A 401 3.64 -26.40 -25.09
C LEU A 401 3.39 -27.84 -25.57
N VAL A 402 2.20 -28.36 -25.26
CA VAL A 402 1.74 -29.69 -25.71
C VAL A 402 0.51 -29.53 -26.59
N ASP A 403 0.57 -30.00 -27.83
CA ASP A 403 -0.53 -29.97 -28.80
C ASP A 403 -0.94 -31.39 -29.21
N LEU A 404 -2.24 -31.67 -29.20
CA LEU A 404 -2.80 -32.97 -29.53
C LEU A 404 -2.99 -33.20 -31.04
N ASN A 405 -2.24 -32.44 -31.85
CA ASN A 405 -2.21 -32.47 -33.31
C ASN A 405 -3.52 -32.03 -33.98
N ASP A 406 -4.30 -31.19 -33.29
CA ASP A 406 -5.55 -30.63 -33.80
C ASP A 406 -5.57 -29.09 -33.80
N ASN A 407 -4.50 -28.44 -33.33
CA ASN A 407 -4.38 -26.97 -33.19
C ASN A 407 -5.47 -26.32 -32.32
N VAL A 408 -6.26 -27.12 -31.60
CA VAL A 408 -7.38 -26.68 -30.75
C VAL A 408 -7.08 -27.02 -29.29
N ASN A 409 -6.71 -28.28 -29.03
CA ASN A 409 -6.36 -28.78 -27.71
C ASN A 409 -4.86 -28.59 -27.50
N ILE A 410 -4.51 -27.40 -26.99
CA ILE A 410 -3.13 -27.02 -26.70
C ILE A 410 -3.03 -26.65 -25.22
N LEU A 411 -2.08 -27.26 -24.53
CA LEU A 411 -1.74 -26.90 -23.16
C LEU A 411 -0.83 -25.66 -23.17
N ASN A 412 -1.41 -24.52 -22.81
CA ASN A 412 -0.77 -23.20 -22.70
C ASN A 412 -1.45 -22.36 -21.58
N ALA A 413 -1.13 -21.07 -21.47
CA ALA A 413 -1.72 -20.18 -20.46
C ALA A 413 -3.25 -20.07 -20.52
N THR A 414 -3.85 -20.23 -21.71
CA THR A 414 -5.29 -20.11 -21.95
C THR A 414 -6.00 -21.47 -21.94
N VAL A 415 -5.36 -22.52 -21.42
CA VAL A 415 -6.00 -23.83 -21.27
C VAL A 415 -7.30 -23.67 -20.48
N ASP A 416 -8.34 -24.36 -20.93
CA ASP A 416 -9.64 -24.29 -20.28
C ASP A 416 -9.57 -24.89 -18.87
N HIS A 417 -9.89 -24.10 -17.84
CA HIS A 417 -9.77 -24.54 -16.45
C HIS A 417 -10.61 -25.78 -16.15
N ASP A 418 -11.75 -25.98 -16.85
CA ASP A 418 -12.62 -27.16 -16.68
C ASP A 418 -11.92 -28.47 -17.10
N THR A 419 -10.85 -28.37 -17.90
CA THR A 419 -10.07 -29.51 -18.35
C THR A 419 -8.94 -29.88 -17.39
N ILE A 420 -8.71 -29.09 -16.34
CA ILE A 420 -7.64 -29.30 -15.37
C ILE A 420 -8.23 -29.85 -14.07
N ALA A 421 -7.67 -30.96 -13.59
CA ALA A 421 -8.06 -31.60 -12.33
C ALA A 421 -6.83 -31.88 -11.44
N ASN A 422 -7.05 -32.00 -10.12
CA ASN A 422 -5.99 -32.24 -9.13
C ASN A 422 -4.84 -31.22 -9.24
N PHE A 423 -5.20 -29.95 -9.41
CA PHE A 423 -4.23 -28.88 -9.59
C PHE A 423 -3.45 -28.61 -8.29
N THR A 424 -2.15 -28.52 -8.43
CA THR A 424 -1.22 -28.03 -7.41
C THR A 424 -0.17 -27.16 -8.09
N SER A 425 0.14 -26.01 -7.50
CA SER A 425 1.34 -25.25 -7.82
C SER A 425 2.08 -24.92 -6.53
N THR A 426 3.40 -25.08 -6.55
CA THR A 426 4.26 -24.89 -5.39
C THR A 426 5.37 -23.91 -5.73
N TYR A 427 5.60 -22.94 -4.85
CA TYR A 427 6.78 -22.09 -4.86
C TYR A 427 7.67 -22.51 -3.69
N ASP A 428 8.87 -23.03 -4.00
CA ASP A 428 9.88 -23.43 -3.02
C ASP A 428 10.94 -22.34 -2.89
N PHE A 429 10.85 -21.53 -1.82
CA PHE A 429 11.71 -20.38 -1.60
C PHE A 429 13.14 -20.78 -1.16
N LYS A 430 13.31 -21.94 -0.52
CA LYS A 430 14.65 -22.47 -0.18
C LYS A 430 15.42 -22.88 -1.42
N ARG A 431 14.73 -23.34 -2.45
CA ARG A 431 15.35 -23.83 -3.68
C ARG A 431 15.26 -22.82 -4.82
N GLY A 432 14.39 -21.81 -4.76
CA GLY A 432 14.16 -20.83 -5.83
C GLY A 432 13.51 -21.45 -7.07
N ILE A 433 12.52 -22.33 -6.86
CA ILE A 433 11.90 -23.16 -7.89
C ILE A 433 10.37 -23.01 -7.84
N VAL A 434 9.74 -23.03 -9.01
CA VAL A 434 8.28 -23.12 -9.15
C VAL A 434 7.90 -24.42 -9.83
N ASP A 435 6.93 -25.11 -9.24
CA ASP A 435 6.40 -26.38 -9.69
C ASP A 435 4.91 -26.28 -10.01
N TRP A 436 4.47 -27.05 -11.01
CA TRP A 436 3.06 -27.29 -11.29
C TRP A 436 2.83 -28.78 -11.47
N LYS A 437 1.73 -29.27 -10.93
CA LYS A 437 1.30 -30.66 -11.11
C LYS A 437 -0.22 -30.72 -11.22
N TYR A 438 -0.70 -31.33 -12.30
CA TYR A 438 -2.14 -31.49 -12.55
C TYR A 438 -2.43 -32.58 -13.56
N THR A 439 -3.69 -33.00 -13.61
CA THR A 439 -4.23 -33.87 -14.67
C THR A 439 -4.94 -33.00 -15.71
N TRP A 440 -4.52 -33.09 -16.97
CA TRP A 440 -5.19 -32.44 -18.10
C TRP A 440 -6.07 -33.43 -18.86
N ASN A 441 -7.36 -33.13 -18.99
CA ASN A 441 -8.38 -33.92 -19.67
C ASN A 441 -9.03 -33.05 -20.78
N PRO A 442 -8.43 -33.01 -21.99
CA PRO A 442 -8.86 -32.14 -23.08
C PRO A 442 -10.33 -32.37 -23.48
N LYS A 443 -11.02 -31.29 -23.91
CA LYS A 443 -12.43 -31.37 -24.34
C LYS A 443 -12.58 -32.26 -25.56
N GLU A 444 -13.70 -32.99 -25.61
CA GLU A 444 -14.10 -33.84 -26.75
C GLU A 444 -13.10 -34.97 -27.10
N ARG A 445 -12.20 -35.31 -26.18
CA ARG A 445 -11.23 -36.38 -26.33
C ARG A 445 -11.23 -37.29 -25.10
N ASP A 446 -11.07 -38.59 -25.33
CA ASP A 446 -10.87 -39.59 -24.27
C ASP A 446 -9.36 -39.73 -23.92
N ASP A 447 -8.66 -38.59 -23.88
CA ASP A 447 -7.25 -38.47 -23.54
C ASP A 447 -7.12 -37.93 -22.11
N SER A 448 -6.07 -38.34 -21.40
CA SER A 448 -5.80 -37.86 -20.03
C SER A 448 -4.30 -37.89 -19.78
N PHE A 449 -3.75 -36.77 -19.31
CA PHE A 449 -2.32 -36.57 -19.13
C PHE A 449 -2.03 -36.11 -17.70
N LEU A 450 -1.12 -36.80 -17.02
CA LEU A 450 -0.47 -36.23 -15.83
C LEU A 450 0.64 -35.30 -16.31
N ILE A 451 0.55 -34.03 -15.93
CA ILE A 451 1.47 -32.96 -16.30
C ILE A 451 2.21 -32.51 -15.05
N GLU A 452 3.53 -32.43 -15.16
CA GLU A 452 4.40 -31.84 -14.15
C GLU A 452 5.37 -30.87 -14.84
N TYR A 453 5.41 -29.63 -14.38
CA TYR A 453 6.37 -28.62 -14.82
C TYR A 453 7.27 -28.19 -13.65
N GLN A 454 8.55 -27.95 -13.91
CA GLN A 454 9.50 -27.33 -12.98
C GLN A 454 10.28 -26.21 -13.69
N LEU A 455 10.42 -25.04 -13.04
CA LEU A 455 11.09 -23.85 -13.60
C LEU A 455 12.05 -23.23 -12.59
N PHE A 456 13.26 -22.88 -13.04
CA PHE A 456 14.19 -22.05 -12.27
C PHE A 456 15.14 -21.22 -13.14
N ALA A 457 15.52 -20.05 -12.64
CA ALA A 457 16.65 -19.26 -13.14
C ALA A 457 17.90 -19.62 -12.32
N HIS A 458 18.98 -20.07 -12.97
CA HIS A 458 20.11 -20.65 -12.27
C HIS A 458 20.84 -19.59 -11.42
N ARG A 459 21.15 -19.91 -10.15
CA ARG A 459 21.59 -18.90 -9.16
C ARG A 459 23.07 -18.50 -9.32
N VAL A 460 23.93 -19.44 -9.75
CA VAL A 460 25.35 -19.17 -10.07
C VAL A 460 25.57 -18.77 -11.54
N ALA A 461 25.18 -19.62 -12.48
CA ALA A 461 25.24 -19.30 -13.91
C ALA A 461 24.15 -18.28 -14.29
N ALA A 462 24.44 -17.00 -14.11
CA ALA A 462 23.50 -15.88 -14.28
C ALA A 462 22.78 -15.88 -15.64
N ASN A 463 23.45 -16.36 -16.69
CA ASN A 463 22.92 -16.44 -18.06
C ASN A 463 21.99 -17.64 -18.33
N VAL A 464 21.75 -18.52 -17.35
CA VAL A 464 21.07 -19.80 -17.55
C VAL A 464 19.71 -19.84 -16.86
N ALA A 465 18.71 -20.37 -17.56
CA ALA A 465 17.46 -20.83 -16.96
C ALA A 465 17.06 -22.19 -17.53
N VAL A 466 16.21 -22.92 -16.80
CA VAL A 466 15.78 -24.27 -17.16
C VAL A 466 14.29 -24.44 -16.92
N SER A 467 13.61 -25.02 -17.89
CA SER A 467 12.19 -25.42 -17.81
C SER A 467 12.10 -26.91 -18.15
N GLN A 468 11.41 -27.69 -17.33
CA GLN A 468 11.23 -29.13 -17.54
C GLN A 468 9.75 -29.48 -17.57
N LEU A 469 9.35 -30.31 -18.54
CA LEU A 469 8.03 -30.91 -18.64
C LEU A 469 8.16 -32.42 -18.47
N SER A 470 7.45 -32.99 -17.49
CA SER A 470 7.19 -34.42 -17.40
C SER A 470 5.72 -34.70 -17.73
N ILE A 471 5.48 -35.54 -18.74
CA ILE A 471 4.14 -35.89 -19.22
C ILE A 471 3.94 -37.41 -19.20
N THR A 472 2.83 -37.86 -18.63
CA THR A 472 2.42 -39.27 -18.63
C THR A 472 1.02 -39.39 -19.22
N SER A 473 0.88 -40.07 -20.35
CA SER A 473 -0.44 -40.34 -20.94
C SER A 473 -1.03 -41.66 -20.42
N LYS A 474 -2.36 -41.73 -20.27
CA LYS A 474 -3.05 -42.98 -19.94
C LYS A 474 -3.11 -43.99 -21.10
N ARG A 475 -2.85 -43.57 -22.33
CA ARG A 475 -2.87 -44.41 -23.52
C ARG A 475 -1.71 -44.08 -24.46
N ASP A 476 -1.51 -44.93 -25.46
CA ASP A 476 -0.58 -44.65 -26.54
C ASP A 476 -1.15 -43.51 -27.39
N VAL A 477 -0.40 -42.42 -27.53
CA VAL A 477 -0.85 -41.21 -28.24
C VAL A 477 0.32 -40.46 -28.86
N GLU A 478 0.10 -39.93 -30.06
CA GLU A 478 1.04 -39.02 -30.71
C GLU A 478 0.65 -37.58 -30.36
N VAL A 479 1.61 -36.79 -29.88
CA VAL A 479 1.46 -35.38 -29.52
C VAL A 479 2.56 -34.56 -30.17
N THR A 480 2.36 -33.26 -30.33
CA THR A 480 3.41 -32.31 -30.71
C THR A 480 3.91 -31.59 -29.46
N ILE A 481 5.23 -31.57 -29.27
CA ILE A 481 5.89 -30.78 -28.23
C ILE A 481 6.54 -29.57 -28.91
N ALA A 482 6.22 -28.37 -28.43
CA ALA A 482 6.74 -27.12 -28.97
C ALA A 482 7.60 -26.36 -27.95
N ASN A 483 8.82 -26.00 -28.37
CA ASN A 483 9.74 -25.12 -27.67
C ASN A 483 9.52 -23.69 -28.19
N ALA A 484 9.08 -22.77 -27.32
CA ALA A 484 8.65 -21.44 -27.73
C ALA A 484 9.50 -20.31 -27.12
N LEU A 485 9.86 -19.33 -27.94
CA LEU A 485 10.30 -17.99 -27.54
C LEU A 485 9.23 -16.99 -28.00
N ASP A 486 8.46 -16.44 -27.05
CA ASP A 486 7.33 -15.57 -27.41
C ASP A 486 7.72 -14.09 -27.39
N GLY A 487 7.71 -13.47 -28.57
CA GLY A 487 8.05 -12.07 -28.77
C GLY A 487 7.04 -11.08 -28.18
N ALA A 488 5.84 -11.50 -27.75
CA ALA A 488 4.89 -10.59 -27.10
C ALA A 488 5.40 -10.01 -25.77
N ASN A 489 6.32 -10.71 -25.10
CA ASN A 489 7.01 -10.24 -23.90
C ASN A 489 8.11 -9.21 -24.20
N ALA A 490 8.59 -9.15 -25.46
CA ALA A 490 9.67 -8.24 -25.88
C ALA A 490 9.17 -6.80 -26.11
N VAL A 491 8.41 -6.26 -25.15
CA VAL A 491 7.89 -4.89 -25.18
C VAL A 491 9.03 -3.88 -25.17
N ARG A 492 8.83 -2.74 -25.85
CA ARG A 492 9.83 -1.66 -25.97
C ARG A 492 11.16 -2.13 -26.58
N THR A 493 11.10 -3.10 -27.49
CA THR A 493 12.25 -3.54 -28.29
C THR A 493 11.92 -3.61 -29.77
N THR A 494 12.97 -3.55 -30.58
CA THR A 494 12.96 -3.90 -31.99
C THR A 494 13.65 -5.24 -32.19
N ASN A 495 13.14 -6.05 -33.11
CA ASN A 495 13.81 -7.28 -33.52
C ASN A 495 15.15 -6.97 -34.20
N ALA A 496 16.21 -7.64 -33.78
CA ALA A 496 17.51 -7.59 -34.43
C ALA A 496 17.71 -8.81 -35.33
N GLU A 497 17.45 -10.00 -34.79
CA GLU A 497 17.56 -11.26 -35.54
C GLU A 497 16.69 -12.33 -34.88
N THR A 498 16.13 -13.26 -35.66
CA THR A 498 15.42 -14.43 -35.13
C THR A 498 15.61 -15.57 -36.10
N GLY A 499 15.92 -16.76 -35.59
CA GLY A 499 16.27 -17.88 -36.44
C GLY A 499 16.68 -19.13 -35.67
N GLU A 500 17.37 -20.01 -36.38
CA GLU A 500 17.82 -21.31 -35.89
C GLU A 500 19.34 -21.42 -36.02
N ASP A 501 19.95 -22.10 -35.06
CA ASP A 501 21.38 -22.38 -35.04
C ASP A 501 21.59 -23.81 -34.54
N GLU A 502 21.88 -24.72 -35.47
CA GLU A 502 21.99 -26.15 -35.23
C GLU A 502 20.73 -26.75 -34.57
N ASP A 503 20.78 -27.00 -33.27
CA ASP A 503 19.73 -27.58 -32.44
C ASP A 503 18.96 -26.53 -31.63
N ALA A 504 19.27 -25.25 -31.76
CA ALA A 504 18.70 -24.16 -30.96
C ALA A 504 17.83 -23.23 -31.82
N ILE A 505 16.73 -22.75 -31.24
CA ILE A 505 16.07 -21.52 -31.71
C ILE A 505 16.63 -20.32 -30.95
N TYR A 506 16.67 -19.16 -31.60
CA TYR A 506 17.11 -17.92 -30.96
C TYR A 506 16.30 -16.71 -31.40
N SER A 507 16.29 -15.71 -30.53
CA SER A 507 15.78 -14.37 -30.83
C SER A 507 16.67 -13.32 -30.18
N LEU A 508 17.10 -12.35 -30.98
CA LEU A 508 17.89 -11.20 -30.59
C LEU A 508 17.02 -9.95 -30.72
N VAL A 509 16.98 -9.16 -29.66
CA VAL A 509 16.21 -7.92 -29.59
C VAL A 509 17.09 -6.77 -29.12
N SER A 510 16.76 -5.57 -29.56
CA SER A 510 17.42 -4.32 -29.15
C SER A 510 16.39 -3.36 -28.56
N PRO A 511 16.66 -2.68 -27.44
CA PRO A 511 15.73 -1.69 -26.89
C PRO A 511 15.50 -0.55 -27.89
N ILE A 512 14.29 0.00 -27.91
CA ILE A 512 13.96 1.14 -28.79
C ILE A 512 14.91 2.31 -28.47
N GLY A 513 15.42 3.00 -29.49
CA GLY A 513 16.38 4.10 -29.30
C GLY A 513 17.81 3.65 -28.94
N MET A 514 18.06 2.36 -28.72
CA MET A 514 19.35 1.79 -28.34
C MET A 514 19.79 0.63 -29.27
N PRO A 515 19.97 0.86 -30.58
CA PRO A 515 20.25 -0.21 -31.55
C PRO A 515 21.60 -0.92 -31.36
N ASN A 516 22.53 -0.30 -30.62
CA ASN A 516 23.84 -0.90 -30.29
C ASN A 516 23.79 -1.81 -29.05
N VAL A 517 22.64 -1.83 -28.36
CA VAL A 517 22.40 -2.72 -27.22
C VAL A 517 21.57 -3.89 -27.73
N THR A 518 22.01 -5.13 -27.51
CA THR A 518 21.32 -6.33 -27.99
C THR A 518 21.28 -7.37 -26.88
N ALA A 519 20.11 -7.91 -26.61
CA ALA A 519 19.92 -9.10 -25.80
C ALA A 519 19.67 -10.30 -26.71
N ALA A 520 20.37 -11.40 -26.46
CA ALA A 520 20.21 -12.67 -27.15
C ALA A 520 19.55 -13.68 -26.22
N VAL A 521 18.52 -14.36 -26.71
CA VAL A 521 17.85 -15.48 -26.04
C VAL A 521 18.00 -16.72 -26.93
N TYR A 522 18.63 -17.76 -26.42
CA TYR A 522 18.79 -19.07 -27.06
C TYR A 522 18.04 -20.13 -26.26
N ALA A 523 17.37 -21.04 -26.94
CA ALA A 523 16.68 -22.17 -26.31
C ALA A 523 16.91 -23.47 -27.07
N ILE A 524 17.27 -24.51 -26.32
CA ILE A 524 17.42 -25.88 -26.83
C ILE A 524 16.48 -26.79 -26.07
N LEU A 525 15.65 -27.55 -26.79
CA LEU A 525 14.78 -28.57 -26.19
C LEU A 525 15.42 -29.96 -26.36
N ASP A 526 15.66 -30.61 -25.23
CA ASP A 526 16.17 -31.98 -25.20
C ASP A 526 15.01 -32.98 -25.08
N TYR A 527 15.04 -33.98 -25.97
CA TYR A 527 14.02 -35.02 -26.08
C TYR A 527 14.51 -36.32 -25.44
N PRO A 528 13.63 -37.10 -24.78
CA PRO A 528 14.01 -38.41 -24.27
C PRO A 528 14.56 -39.33 -25.36
N SER A 529 15.73 -39.92 -25.11
CA SER A 529 16.42 -40.80 -26.08
C SER A 529 15.63 -42.05 -26.50
N ASN A 530 14.64 -42.46 -25.70
CA ASN A 530 13.76 -43.59 -25.96
C ASN A 530 12.56 -43.25 -26.85
N LEU A 531 12.36 -41.98 -27.23
CA LEU A 531 11.24 -41.54 -28.06
C LEU A 531 11.69 -41.34 -29.52
N THR A 532 10.85 -41.76 -30.45
CA THR A 532 10.98 -41.37 -31.85
C THR A 532 10.38 -39.98 -32.05
N THR A 533 11.21 -39.04 -32.49
CA THR A 533 10.83 -37.66 -32.82
C THR A 533 10.70 -37.48 -34.33
N SER A 534 9.70 -36.74 -34.79
CA SER A 534 9.68 -36.28 -36.19
C SER A 534 10.78 -35.25 -36.46
N ASN A 535 10.93 -34.87 -37.74
CA ASN A 535 11.68 -33.66 -38.06
C ASN A 535 11.06 -32.44 -37.37
N ARG A 536 11.92 -31.49 -37.01
CA ARG A 536 11.52 -30.23 -36.39
C ARG A 536 10.84 -29.33 -37.42
N THR A 537 9.81 -28.61 -36.98
CA THR A 537 9.09 -27.61 -37.79
C THR A 537 9.07 -26.29 -37.05
N ILE A 538 9.35 -25.21 -37.78
CA ILE A 538 9.45 -23.85 -37.24
C ILE A 538 8.17 -23.07 -37.46
N HIS A 539 7.84 -22.25 -36.45
CA HIS A 539 6.64 -21.44 -36.40
C HIS A 539 6.99 -20.02 -35.95
N HIS A 540 6.33 -19.02 -36.54
CA HIS A 540 6.49 -17.59 -36.20
C HIS A 540 5.18 -16.95 -35.71
N GLY A 541 4.21 -17.77 -35.34
CA GLY A 541 2.91 -17.29 -34.91
C GLY A 541 2.05 -18.42 -34.37
N LYS A 542 0.73 -18.20 -34.41
CA LYS A 542 -0.25 -19.16 -33.88
C LYS A 542 -0.09 -20.53 -34.57
N PRO A 543 -0.29 -21.63 -33.82
CA PRO A 543 -0.88 -21.64 -32.48
C PRO A 543 0.12 -21.56 -31.31
N TYR A 544 1.44 -21.63 -31.54
CA TYR A 544 2.41 -21.80 -30.44
C TYR A 544 2.93 -20.50 -29.83
N VAL A 545 2.97 -19.41 -30.60
CA VAL A 545 3.45 -18.10 -30.16
C VAL A 545 2.57 -16.98 -30.71
N TYR A 546 2.57 -15.82 -30.06
CA TYR A 546 1.90 -14.64 -30.61
C TYR A 546 2.59 -14.16 -31.90
N ALA A 547 1.81 -13.59 -32.81
CA ALA A 547 2.33 -13.01 -34.05
C ALA A 547 3.15 -11.74 -33.72
N ASN A 548 4.46 -11.91 -33.60
CA ASN A 548 5.44 -10.87 -33.36
C ASN A 548 6.73 -11.25 -34.10
N VAL A 549 7.44 -10.26 -34.65
CA VAL A 549 8.68 -10.47 -35.41
C VAL A 549 9.80 -11.12 -34.60
N SER A 550 9.76 -11.01 -33.28
CA SER A 550 10.68 -11.65 -32.33
C SER A 550 10.18 -13.01 -31.82
N SER A 551 9.03 -13.49 -32.30
CA SER A 551 8.50 -14.81 -31.94
C SER A 551 9.09 -15.92 -32.83
N ILE A 552 9.49 -17.01 -32.18
CA ILE A 552 9.87 -18.24 -32.86
C ILE A 552 9.54 -19.44 -31.97
N ALA A 553 9.04 -20.51 -32.57
CA ALA A 553 8.90 -21.80 -31.92
C ALA A 553 9.38 -22.92 -32.83
N GLU A 554 10.03 -23.92 -32.27
CA GLU A 554 10.26 -25.22 -32.93
C GLU A 554 9.30 -26.26 -32.34
N SER A 555 8.87 -27.20 -33.16
CA SER A 555 7.96 -28.27 -32.75
C SER A 555 8.36 -29.61 -33.36
N ALA A 556 8.14 -30.69 -32.62
CA ALA A 556 8.29 -32.05 -33.14
C ALA A 556 7.21 -32.97 -32.57
N LYS A 557 6.78 -33.92 -33.40
CA LYS A 557 5.85 -34.98 -32.99
C LYS A 557 6.59 -36.06 -32.23
N VAL A 558 5.98 -36.52 -31.15
CA VAL A 558 6.48 -37.60 -30.29
C VAL A 558 5.36 -38.57 -29.98
N LYS A 559 5.72 -39.85 -29.86
CA LYS A 559 4.78 -40.92 -29.48
C LYS A 559 4.94 -41.24 -28.00
N LEU A 560 3.95 -40.87 -27.20
CA LEU A 560 3.89 -41.22 -25.78
C LEU A 560 3.31 -42.63 -25.64
N ALA A 561 3.90 -43.43 -24.76
CA ALA A 561 3.42 -44.76 -24.42
C ALA A 561 2.56 -44.73 -23.15
N ALA A 562 1.50 -45.52 -23.11
CA ALA A 562 0.57 -45.61 -21.99
C ALA A 562 1.31 -45.88 -20.65
N GLY A 563 1.06 -45.03 -19.65
CA GLY A 563 1.62 -45.16 -18.30
C GLY A 563 3.12 -44.92 -18.19
N LYS A 564 3.81 -44.52 -19.26
CA LYS A 564 5.24 -44.17 -19.26
C LYS A 564 5.39 -42.65 -19.24
N THR A 565 6.18 -42.13 -18.30
CA THR A 565 6.53 -40.71 -18.25
C THR A 565 7.62 -40.38 -19.26
N ALA A 566 7.40 -39.32 -20.03
CA ALA A 566 8.39 -38.70 -20.89
C ALA A 566 8.79 -37.33 -20.32
N THR A 567 10.08 -37.05 -20.25
CA THR A 567 10.61 -35.80 -19.66
C THR A 567 11.38 -34.99 -20.70
N PHE A 568 10.89 -33.79 -20.99
CA PHE A 568 11.50 -32.85 -21.92
C PHE A 568 12.15 -31.73 -21.12
N THR A 569 13.42 -31.43 -21.39
CA THR A 569 14.14 -30.36 -20.69
C THR A 569 14.54 -29.28 -21.68
N LYS A 570 14.09 -28.06 -21.43
CA LYS A 570 14.48 -26.86 -22.16
C LYS A 570 15.59 -26.15 -21.42
N TYR A 571 16.72 -25.98 -22.09
CA TYR A 571 17.87 -25.22 -21.59
C TYR A 571 17.89 -23.85 -22.27
N ILE A 572 17.87 -22.80 -21.48
CA ILE A 572 17.79 -21.42 -21.94
C ILE A 572 19.10 -20.69 -21.61
N GLY A 573 19.65 -19.99 -22.59
CA GLY A 573 20.76 -19.08 -22.43
C GLY A 573 20.36 -17.65 -22.79
N VAL A 574 20.71 -16.69 -21.94
CA VAL A 574 20.38 -15.27 -22.11
C VAL A 574 21.60 -14.40 -21.82
N ALA A 575 21.88 -13.43 -22.68
CA ALA A 575 22.93 -12.43 -22.43
C ALA A 575 22.62 -11.11 -23.13
N SER A 576 23.09 -10.00 -22.55
CA SER A 576 22.98 -8.65 -23.10
C SER A 576 24.36 -8.03 -23.35
N SER A 577 24.47 -7.21 -24.39
CA SER A 577 25.69 -6.44 -24.66
C SER A 577 26.03 -5.40 -23.59
N ASP A 578 25.11 -5.14 -22.65
CA ASP A 578 25.36 -4.31 -21.47
C ASP A 578 26.36 -4.91 -20.48
N SER A 579 26.44 -6.24 -20.42
CA SER A 579 27.35 -6.96 -19.52
C SER A 579 28.39 -7.77 -20.29
N PHE A 580 28.09 -8.22 -21.51
CA PHE A 580 28.94 -9.14 -22.27
C PHE A 580 29.25 -8.61 -23.66
N ALA A 581 30.52 -8.56 -24.06
CA ALA A 581 30.92 -8.00 -25.36
C ALA A 581 30.31 -8.74 -26.59
N ASP A 582 30.06 -10.04 -26.47
CA ASP A 582 29.39 -10.87 -27.49
C ASP A 582 28.20 -11.61 -26.86
N PRO A 583 27.03 -10.97 -26.74
CA PRO A 583 25.87 -11.59 -26.09
C PRO A 583 25.36 -12.81 -26.85
N ARG A 584 25.49 -12.83 -28.19
CA ARG A 584 25.05 -13.97 -29.00
C ARG A 584 25.84 -15.22 -28.63
N LYS A 585 27.17 -15.10 -28.59
CA LYS A 585 28.05 -16.21 -28.21
C LYS A 585 27.77 -16.68 -26.79
N VAL A 586 27.70 -15.74 -25.82
CA VAL A 586 27.49 -16.08 -24.41
C VAL A 586 26.14 -16.79 -24.20
N ALA A 587 25.06 -16.28 -24.79
CA ALA A 587 23.74 -16.92 -24.69
C ALA A 587 23.73 -18.33 -25.33
N LYS A 588 24.34 -18.48 -26.52
CA LYS A 588 24.45 -19.79 -27.19
C LYS A 588 25.24 -20.78 -26.34
N GLU A 589 26.43 -20.40 -25.88
CA GLU A 589 27.30 -21.24 -25.06
C GLU A 589 26.60 -21.63 -23.75
N ALA A 590 25.89 -20.69 -23.09
CA ALA A 590 25.11 -20.98 -21.90
C ALA A 590 24.04 -22.05 -22.13
N ALA A 591 23.28 -22.00 -23.23
CA ALA A 591 22.28 -23.02 -23.55
C ALA A 591 22.93 -24.39 -23.87
N VAL A 592 23.99 -24.40 -24.69
CA VAL A 592 24.70 -25.62 -25.10
C VAL A 592 25.40 -26.30 -23.93
N ASP A 593 26.13 -25.54 -23.11
CA ASP A 593 26.84 -26.07 -21.95
C ASP A 593 25.86 -26.58 -20.89
N SER A 594 24.72 -25.92 -20.71
CA SER A 594 23.65 -26.37 -19.81
C SER A 594 23.09 -27.72 -20.25
N ARG A 595 22.82 -27.90 -21.56
CA ARG A 595 22.41 -29.20 -22.10
C ARG A 595 23.47 -30.28 -21.87
N ARG A 596 24.75 -29.96 -22.06
CA ARG A 596 25.87 -30.88 -21.81
C ARG A 596 25.99 -31.28 -20.33
N MET A 597 25.75 -30.35 -19.41
CA MET A 597 25.77 -30.60 -17.97
C MET A 597 24.57 -31.43 -17.51
N GLY A 598 23.41 -31.21 -18.11
CA GLY A 598 22.17 -31.89 -17.81
C GLY A 598 21.44 -31.33 -16.58
N TYR A 599 20.13 -31.58 -16.54
CA TYR A 599 19.18 -31.10 -15.53
C TYR A 599 19.65 -31.30 -14.08
N GLU A 600 19.94 -32.54 -13.70
CA GLU A 600 20.29 -32.92 -12.32
C GLU A 600 21.54 -32.21 -11.79
N SER A 601 22.51 -31.94 -12.66
CA SER A 601 23.71 -31.21 -12.27
C SER A 601 23.39 -29.74 -12.04
N LEU A 602 22.64 -29.11 -12.96
CA LEU A 602 22.24 -27.71 -12.86
C LEU A 602 21.37 -27.45 -11.64
N LEU A 603 20.37 -28.31 -11.39
CA LEU A 603 19.50 -28.21 -10.23
C LEU A 603 20.31 -28.27 -8.93
N ARG A 604 21.22 -29.25 -8.81
CA ARG A 604 22.08 -29.39 -7.63
C ARG A 604 22.98 -28.19 -7.38
N THR A 605 23.55 -27.58 -8.43
CA THR A 605 24.40 -26.39 -8.29
C THR A 605 23.59 -25.14 -7.96
N HIS A 606 22.38 -25.01 -8.51
CA HIS A 606 21.43 -23.95 -8.19
C HIS A 606 20.96 -24.03 -6.72
N GLU A 607 20.49 -25.20 -6.27
CA GLU A 607 20.04 -25.40 -4.89
C GLU A 607 21.15 -25.20 -3.86
N ARG A 608 22.37 -25.63 -4.19
CA ARG A 608 23.53 -25.42 -3.32
C ARG A 608 23.78 -23.94 -3.09
N GLU A 609 23.73 -23.13 -4.14
CA GLU A 609 23.93 -21.68 -4.03
C GLU A 609 22.81 -21.00 -3.25
N TRP A 610 21.55 -21.39 -3.45
CA TRP A 610 20.44 -20.90 -2.62
C TRP A 610 20.64 -21.23 -1.14
N ARG A 611 21.02 -22.48 -0.82
CA ARG A 611 21.31 -22.86 0.58
C ARG A 611 22.48 -22.09 1.18
N GLU A 612 23.48 -21.71 0.39
CA GLU A 612 24.64 -20.93 0.85
C GLU A 612 24.31 -19.45 1.04
N THR A 613 23.47 -18.88 0.18
CA THR A 613 23.14 -17.43 0.15
C THR A 613 21.85 -17.05 0.86
N PHE A 614 20.94 -18.02 1.08
CA PHE A 614 19.69 -17.87 1.81
C PHE A 614 19.52 -18.99 2.87
N PRO A 615 20.45 -19.09 3.83
CA PRO A 615 20.40 -20.13 4.86
C PRO A 615 19.26 -19.90 5.87
N ASP A 616 18.87 -20.96 6.59
CA ASP A 616 17.76 -20.92 7.56
C ASP A 616 17.89 -19.81 8.62
N ASP A 617 19.10 -19.46 9.04
CA ASP A 617 19.35 -18.39 10.02
C ASP A 617 19.52 -17.00 9.41
N SER A 618 19.14 -16.80 8.14
CA SER A 618 19.09 -15.48 7.48
C SER A 618 17.69 -14.85 7.46
N VAL A 619 16.70 -15.53 8.03
CA VAL A 619 15.32 -15.06 8.24
C VAL A 619 14.97 -15.09 9.72
N ASP A 620 13.94 -14.35 10.12
CA ASP A 620 13.44 -14.40 11.50
C ASP A 620 12.60 -15.68 11.71
N ASP A 621 12.75 -16.33 12.86
CA ASP A 621 12.06 -17.56 13.23
C ASP A 621 11.18 -17.35 14.46
N PHE A 622 9.89 -17.65 14.32
CA PHE A 622 8.85 -17.52 15.34
C PHE A 622 8.48 -18.85 16.01
N THR A 623 9.19 -19.94 15.71
CA THR A 623 8.90 -21.25 16.29
C THR A 623 9.22 -21.28 17.79
N ASP A 624 8.45 -22.09 18.54
CA ASP A 624 8.80 -22.37 19.93
C ASP A 624 10.10 -23.20 19.97
N PRO A 625 11.18 -22.72 20.61
CA PRO A 625 12.47 -23.39 20.61
C PRO A 625 12.44 -24.79 21.25
N LYS A 626 11.40 -25.12 22.04
CA LYS A 626 11.23 -26.45 22.65
C LYS A 626 10.55 -27.44 21.71
N THR A 627 9.65 -26.97 20.85
CA THR A 627 8.83 -27.84 19.99
C THR A 627 9.24 -27.80 18.52
N GLY A 628 9.93 -26.73 18.08
CA GLY A 628 10.23 -26.47 16.68
C GLY A 628 9.00 -26.15 15.83
N ARG A 629 7.88 -25.77 16.44
CA ARG A 629 6.61 -25.49 15.77
C ARG A 629 6.20 -24.02 15.93
N LEU A 630 5.55 -23.48 14.92
CA LEU A 630 4.87 -22.18 15.03
C LEU A 630 3.73 -22.27 16.05
N PRO A 631 3.47 -21.22 16.83
CA PRO A 631 2.29 -21.14 17.68
C PRO A 631 0.99 -21.30 16.85
N GLU A 632 -0.09 -21.78 17.48
CA GLU A 632 -1.42 -21.86 16.88
C GLU A 632 -2.08 -20.47 16.77
N ASN A 633 -1.42 -19.55 16.06
CA ASN A 633 -1.87 -18.18 15.81
C ASN A 633 -1.67 -17.87 14.32
N LYS A 634 -2.78 -17.56 13.63
CA LYS A 634 -2.77 -17.27 12.19
C LYS A 634 -1.89 -16.08 11.83
N ASP A 635 -1.84 -15.07 12.70
CA ASP A 635 -1.04 -13.87 12.47
C ASP A 635 0.46 -14.17 12.56
N LEU A 636 0.86 -15.11 13.45
CA LEU A 636 2.24 -15.55 13.55
C LEU A 636 2.63 -16.51 12.43
N VAL A 637 1.70 -17.32 11.91
CA VAL A 637 1.92 -18.08 10.67
C VAL A 637 2.19 -17.11 9.52
N GLU A 638 1.40 -16.05 9.39
CA GLU A 638 1.62 -15.03 8.37
C GLU A 638 2.94 -14.29 8.57
N ALA A 639 3.28 -13.86 9.79
CA ALA A 639 4.58 -13.24 10.09
C ALA A 639 5.77 -14.15 9.73
N ALA A 640 5.65 -15.46 9.97
CA ALA A 640 6.67 -16.45 9.58
C ALA A 640 6.81 -16.59 8.06
N ILE A 641 5.70 -16.55 7.30
CA ILE A 641 5.75 -16.51 5.83
C ILE A 641 6.44 -15.22 5.38
N MET A 642 6.04 -14.07 5.93
CA MET A 642 6.61 -12.75 5.58
C MET A 642 8.10 -12.66 5.87
N ALA A 643 8.58 -13.25 6.97
CA ALA A 643 10.00 -13.31 7.30
C ALA A 643 10.85 -14.02 6.23
N VAL A 644 10.25 -14.94 5.46
CA VAL A 644 10.90 -15.63 4.34
C VAL A 644 10.70 -14.89 3.02
N VAL A 645 9.45 -14.56 2.67
CA VAL A 645 9.16 -14.04 1.33
C VAL A 645 9.72 -12.63 1.11
N ASN A 646 9.72 -11.78 2.15
CA ASN A 646 10.25 -10.41 2.06
C ASN A 646 11.72 -10.37 1.60
N PRO A 647 12.67 -11.02 2.30
CA PRO A 647 14.05 -11.05 1.82
C PRO A 647 14.21 -11.87 0.54
N TYR A 648 13.43 -12.93 0.30
CA TYR A 648 13.53 -13.72 -0.92
C TYR A 648 13.27 -12.89 -2.18
N TYR A 649 12.17 -12.12 -2.21
CA TYR A 649 11.79 -11.32 -3.37
C TYR A 649 12.82 -10.22 -3.69
N LEU A 650 13.55 -9.71 -2.70
CA LEU A 650 14.71 -8.84 -2.92
C LEU A 650 15.92 -9.65 -3.40
N LEU A 651 16.24 -10.75 -2.74
CA LEU A 651 17.43 -11.57 -2.99
C LEU A 651 17.48 -12.13 -4.41
N GLN A 652 16.34 -12.59 -4.95
CA GLN A 652 16.27 -13.09 -6.32
C GLN A 652 16.55 -12.02 -7.39
N ASN A 653 16.49 -10.73 -7.04
CA ASN A 653 16.81 -9.61 -7.91
C ASN A 653 18.25 -9.08 -7.72
N THR A 654 19.09 -9.81 -6.97
CA THR A 654 20.52 -9.50 -6.78
C THR A 654 21.39 -10.66 -7.26
N VAL A 655 22.62 -10.40 -7.66
CA VAL A 655 23.57 -11.45 -8.05
C VAL A 655 24.47 -11.86 -6.88
N THR A 656 24.86 -13.14 -6.81
CA THR A 656 25.74 -13.64 -5.74
C THR A 656 27.22 -13.39 -6.08
N GLN A 657 28.10 -13.46 -5.07
CA GLN A 657 29.54 -13.41 -5.32
C GLN A 657 30.01 -14.53 -6.25
N ASN A 658 29.48 -15.74 -6.10
CA ASN A 658 29.83 -16.87 -6.96
C ASN A 658 29.34 -16.64 -8.39
N ALA A 659 28.17 -16.03 -8.58
CA ALA A 659 27.68 -15.64 -9.90
C ALA A 659 28.59 -14.60 -10.57
N ARG A 660 29.03 -13.57 -9.83
CA ARG A 660 29.99 -12.57 -10.32
C ARG A 660 31.31 -13.20 -10.76
N ARG A 661 31.84 -14.14 -9.95
CA ARG A 661 33.05 -14.89 -10.31
C ARG A 661 32.83 -15.77 -11.54
N ALA A 662 31.69 -16.45 -11.63
CA ALA A 662 31.33 -17.29 -12.78
C ALA A 662 31.15 -16.49 -14.08
N ALA A 663 30.73 -15.22 -13.98
CA ALA A 663 30.59 -14.32 -15.11
C ALA A 663 31.93 -13.75 -15.65
N GLY A 664 33.07 -14.12 -15.05
CA GLY A 664 34.39 -13.85 -15.62
C GLY A 664 34.77 -12.38 -15.73
N GLY A 665 34.26 -11.52 -14.84
CA GLY A 665 34.52 -10.08 -14.83
C GLY A 665 33.50 -9.23 -15.60
N ALA A 666 32.44 -9.84 -16.14
CA ALA A 666 31.30 -9.10 -16.68
C ALA A 666 30.59 -8.28 -15.58
N GLU A 667 30.21 -7.05 -15.90
CA GLU A 667 29.48 -6.16 -15.00
C GLU A 667 27.99 -6.55 -14.95
N ILE A 668 27.67 -7.55 -14.12
CA ILE A 668 26.30 -8.04 -13.91
C ILE A 668 25.65 -7.52 -12.62
N ASP A 669 26.40 -6.79 -11.78
CA ASP A 669 25.99 -6.27 -10.47
C ASP A 669 25.99 -4.73 -10.38
N LYS A 670 26.00 -4.05 -11.54
CA LYS A 670 26.04 -2.58 -11.64
C LYS A 670 24.67 -1.91 -11.70
N TYR A 671 23.59 -2.67 -11.49
CA TYR A 671 22.21 -2.20 -11.55
C TYR A 671 21.53 -2.44 -10.20
N SER A 672 20.80 -1.44 -9.70
CA SER A 672 20.02 -1.58 -8.46
C SER A 672 18.72 -2.35 -8.72
N VAL A 673 17.93 -2.58 -7.66
CA VAL A 673 16.65 -3.31 -7.71
C VAL A 673 15.51 -2.34 -8.02
N PRO A 674 14.79 -2.48 -9.15
CA PRO A 674 13.61 -1.68 -9.46
C PRO A 674 12.41 -2.01 -8.58
N VAL A 675 11.41 -1.12 -8.53
CA VAL A 675 10.16 -1.31 -7.75
C VAL A 675 9.46 -2.64 -8.09
N GLY A 676 9.42 -3.02 -9.37
CA GLY A 676 8.84 -4.29 -9.86
C GLY A 676 9.82 -5.46 -9.97
N GLY A 677 11.09 -5.27 -9.60
CA GLY A 677 12.17 -6.22 -9.86
C GLY A 677 12.42 -6.47 -11.36
N LEU A 678 12.93 -7.65 -11.70
CA LEU A 678 13.21 -8.09 -13.08
C LEU A 678 12.06 -8.89 -13.71
N THR A 679 10.89 -8.94 -13.05
CA THR A 679 9.74 -9.78 -13.46
C THR A 679 8.48 -8.98 -13.78
N SER A 680 8.54 -7.65 -13.64
CA SER A 680 7.48 -6.69 -13.97
C SER A 680 8.10 -5.38 -14.48
N ASP A 681 7.38 -4.65 -15.33
CA ASP A 681 7.75 -3.32 -15.80
C ASP A 681 7.02 -2.19 -15.07
N ALA A 682 6.45 -2.48 -13.90
CA ALA A 682 5.90 -1.47 -12.99
C ALA A 682 6.91 -0.34 -12.73
N TYR A 683 6.43 0.90 -12.67
CA TYR A 683 7.26 2.12 -12.60
C TYR A 683 8.32 2.23 -13.72
N GLY A 684 8.10 1.57 -14.86
CA GLY A 684 9.05 1.54 -15.96
C GLY A 684 10.36 0.83 -15.62
N GLY A 685 10.41 0.08 -14.51
CA GLY A 685 11.64 -0.51 -13.97
C GLY A 685 12.68 0.53 -13.54
N MET A 686 12.28 1.76 -13.24
CA MET A 686 13.19 2.80 -12.77
C MET A 686 13.59 2.59 -11.29
N ILE A 687 14.73 3.16 -10.92
CA ILE A 687 15.28 3.13 -9.56
C ILE A 687 14.91 4.42 -8.84
N PHE A 688 14.38 4.28 -7.63
CA PHE A 688 13.87 5.35 -6.78
C PHE A 688 14.56 5.29 -5.40
N TRP A 689 14.21 6.23 -4.50
CA TRP A 689 14.52 6.13 -3.07
C TRP A 689 13.97 4.83 -2.42
N ASP A 690 12.97 4.17 -3.02
CA ASP A 690 12.49 2.81 -2.74
C ASP A 690 13.65 1.83 -2.50
N SER A 691 14.62 1.83 -3.41
CA SER A 691 15.76 0.92 -3.34
C SER A 691 16.63 1.22 -2.11
N ASP A 692 16.87 2.49 -1.81
CA ASP A 692 17.86 2.94 -0.82
C ASP A 692 17.29 3.01 0.61
N LEU A 693 16.04 3.44 0.79
CA LEU A 693 15.41 3.66 2.10
C LEU A 693 14.55 2.47 2.55
N TRP A 694 13.88 1.81 1.61
CA TRP A 694 12.87 0.81 1.92
C TRP A 694 13.41 -0.61 1.75
N MET A 695 14.06 -0.90 0.62
CA MET A 695 14.58 -2.24 0.33
C MET A 695 15.92 -2.51 1.02
N GLN A 696 16.90 -1.61 0.87
CA GLN A 696 18.28 -1.86 1.31
C GLN A 696 18.44 -2.05 2.82
N PRO A 697 17.86 -1.26 3.75
CA PRO A 697 18.26 -1.33 5.17
C PRO A 697 17.98 -2.68 5.83
N GLY A 698 16.78 -3.23 5.59
CA GLY A 698 16.41 -4.59 6.02
C GLY A 698 17.24 -5.69 5.36
N PHE A 699 17.64 -5.45 4.11
CA PHE A 699 18.32 -6.45 3.29
C PHE A 699 19.82 -6.50 3.56
N VAL A 700 20.51 -5.36 3.59
CA VAL A 700 21.96 -5.26 3.83
C VAL A 700 22.34 -5.88 5.17
N ALA A 701 21.49 -5.71 6.20
CA ALA A 701 21.74 -6.22 7.53
C ALA A 701 21.98 -7.75 7.55
N ALA A 702 21.29 -8.53 6.72
CA ALA A 702 21.42 -9.99 6.66
C ALA A 702 22.18 -10.49 5.41
N PHE A 703 22.12 -9.75 4.30
CA PHE A 703 22.68 -10.12 3.00
C PHE A 703 23.67 -9.07 2.46
N PRO A 704 24.70 -8.67 3.21
CA PRO A 704 25.55 -7.52 2.86
C PRO A 704 26.25 -7.68 1.50
N GLU A 705 26.64 -8.89 1.13
CA GLU A 705 27.29 -9.14 -0.16
C GLU A 705 26.36 -8.99 -1.36
N SER A 706 25.09 -9.38 -1.22
CA SER A 706 24.06 -9.17 -2.25
C SER A 706 23.59 -7.71 -2.29
N ALA A 707 23.59 -7.04 -1.14
CA ALA A 707 23.18 -5.64 -1.02
C ALA A 707 24.16 -4.65 -1.67
N LYS A 708 25.39 -5.07 -2.02
CA LYS A 708 26.32 -4.23 -2.81
C LYS A 708 25.73 -3.77 -4.15
N THR A 709 24.72 -4.45 -4.70
CA THR A 709 24.07 -4.03 -5.95
C THR A 709 23.44 -2.63 -5.85
N PHE A 710 22.99 -2.23 -4.65
CA PHE A 710 22.39 -0.91 -4.39
C PHE A 710 23.46 0.19 -4.46
N SER A 711 24.50 0.07 -3.62
CA SER A 711 25.62 1.02 -3.60
C SER A 711 26.43 1.05 -4.90
N ASN A 712 26.69 -0.11 -5.53
CA ASN A 712 27.37 -0.20 -6.82
C ASN A 712 26.69 0.65 -7.91
N TYR A 713 25.35 0.64 -7.96
CA TYR A 713 24.61 1.44 -8.92
C TYR A 713 24.80 2.94 -8.69
N ARG A 714 24.73 3.38 -7.43
CA ARG A 714 24.97 4.79 -7.08
C ARG A 714 26.41 5.20 -7.39
N VAL A 715 27.39 4.34 -7.11
CA VAL A 715 28.79 4.54 -7.51
C VAL A 715 28.92 4.66 -9.04
N ALA A 716 28.25 3.81 -9.81
CA ALA A 716 28.28 3.86 -11.27
C ALA A 716 27.67 5.16 -11.83
N MET A 717 26.62 5.68 -11.17
CA MET A 717 25.92 6.91 -11.57
C MET A 717 26.56 8.20 -11.03
N TYR A 718 27.57 8.10 -10.15
CA TYR A 718 28.14 9.26 -9.45
C TYR A 718 28.67 10.35 -10.39
N GLN A 719 29.37 9.99 -11.47
CA GLN A 719 29.86 10.98 -12.44
C GLN A 719 28.71 11.70 -13.16
N GLN A 720 27.61 11.00 -13.43
CA GLN A 720 26.42 11.64 -13.96
C GLN A 720 25.75 12.54 -12.92
N ALA A 721 25.70 12.16 -11.64
CA ALA A 721 25.16 13.00 -10.57
C ALA A 721 25.94 14.32 -10.41
N LEU A 722 27.26 14.32 -10.61
CA LEU A 722 28.07 15.54 -10.69
C LEU A 722 27.75 16.38 -11.94
N ALA A 723 27.43 15.73 -13.06
CA ALA A 723 27.03 16.41 -14.29
C ALA A 723 25.63 17.04 -14.15
N ASN A 724 24.70 16.36 -13.47
CA ASN A 724 23.35 16.82 -13.17
C ASN A 724 23.35 18.13 -12.36
N ALA A 725 24.34 18.34 -11.49
CA ALA A 725 24.49 19.62 -10.78
C ALA A 725 24.55 20.85 -11.69
N LYS A 726 25.02 20.68 -12.93
CA LYS A 726 25.12 21.75 -13.94
C LYS A 726 23.78 22.07 -14.61
N THR A 727 22.72 21.31 -14.34
CA THR A 727 21.39 21.53 -14.91
C THR A 727 20.50 22.43 -14.05
N SER A 728 21.03 23.06 -12.98
CA SER A 728 20.25 23.97 -12.13
C SER A 728 19.57 25.12 -12.91
N PHE A 729 20.09 25.48 -14.09
CA PHE A 729 19.48 26.47 -14.99
C PHE A 729 18.07 26.12 -15.46
N THR A 730 17.66 24.85 -15.35
CA THR A 730 16.31 24.38 -15.70
C THR A 730 15.32 24.47 -14.53
N SER A 731 15.72 25.06 -13.40
CA SER A 731 14.98 25.04 -12.13
C SER A 731 14.90 26.43 -11.47
N SER A 732 14.20 26.52 -10.35
CA SER A 732 14.19 27.70 -9.46
C SER A 732 15.59 28.11 -8.99
N LYS A 733 16.56 27.17 -9.02
CA LYS A 733 17.95 27.35 -8.59
C LYS A 733 18.90 27.81 -9.71
N ASN A 734 18.38 28.31 -10.83
CA ASN A 734 19.18 28.82 -11.97
C ASN A 734 20.25 29.86 -11.56
N LYS A 735 19.94 30.72 -10.58
CA LYS A 735 20.87 31.76 -10.10
C LYS A 735 21.71 31.33 -8.90
N THR A 736 21.51 30.11 -8.41
CA THR A 736 22.23 29.56 -7.26
C THR A 736 23.61 29.09 -7.71
N TYR A 737 24.66 29.48 -6.99
CA TYR A 737 25.98 28.93 -7.21
C TYR A 737 26.04 27.50 -6.67
N ILE A 738 26.16 26.53 -7.57
CA ILE A 738 26.31 25.12 -7.24
C ILE A 738 27.80 24.75 -7.37
N PRO A 739 28.48 24.35 -6.27
CA PRO A 739 29.87 23.90 -6.33
C PRO A 739 30.07 22.73 -7.31
N PRO A 740 31.18 22.68 -8.08
CA PRO A 740 31.39 21.64 -9.10
C PRO A 740 31.46 20.21 -8.58
N ASP A 741 31.72 20.04 -7.28
CA ASP A 741 31.75 18.78 -6.54
C ASP A 741 30.40 18.43 -5.90
N SER A 742 29.32 19.15 -6.21
CA SER A 742 27.97 18.77 -5.77
C SER A 742 27.43 17.61 -6.61
N ALA A 743 26.82 16.62 -5.96
CA ALA A 743 26.14 15.53 -6.64
C ALA A 743 24.62 15.64 -6.46
N PHE A 744 23.88 15.51 -7.57
CA PHE A 744 22.42 15.39 -7.56
C PHE A 744 21.99 14.18 -8.38
N TYR A 745 21.53 13.15 -7.67
CA TYR A 745 20.82 12.03 -8.27
C TYR A 745 19.37 12.44 -8.57
N PRO A 746 18.81 11.99 -9.71
CA PRO A 746 17.43 12.29 -10.09
C PRO A 746 16.43 11.49 -9.26
N TRP A 747 15.19 12.00 -9.16
CA TRP A 747 14.07 11.32 -8.50
C TRP A 747 13.86 9.89 -9.00
N THR A 748 13.81 9.73 -10.33
CA THR A 748 13.81 8.43 -10.99
C THR A 748 15.09 8.26 -11.79
N SER A 749 15.71 7.09 -11.69
CA SER A 749 16.94 6.79 -12.39
C SER A 749 16.81 5.51 -13.19
N GLY A 750 16.90 5.62 -14.51
CA GLY A 750 17.05 4.48 -15.42
C GLY A 750 18.51 4.30 -15.85
N ARG A 751 18.73 3.94 -17.11
CA ARG A 751 20.07 3.61 -17.66
C ARG A 751 21.16 4.65 -17.40
N PHE A 752 20.85 5.92 -17.59
CA PHE A 752 21.86 6.98 -17.65
C PHE A 752 21.96 7.80 -16.37
N GLY A 753 20.96 7.77 -15.47
CA GLY A 753 20.92 8.57 -14.24
C GLY A 753 20.93 10.09 -14.45
N ASN A 754 20.51 10.57 -15.62
CA ASN A 754 20.38 12.00 -15.91
C ASN A 754 19.05 12.56 -15.41
N CYS A 755 18.99 13.87 -15.16
CA CYS A 755 17.72 14.53 -14.85
C CYS A 755 16.80 14.51 -16.08
N THR A 756 15.56 14.03 -15.91
CA THR A 756 14.54 13.94 -16.97
C THR A 756 13.19 14.48 -16.49
N GLY A 757 12.14 14.37 -17.31
CA GLY A 757 10.80 14.80 -16.93
C GLY A 757 10.15 13.87 -15.91
N SER A 758 10.44 12.58 -15.96
CA SER A 758 10.03 11.62 -14.92
C SER A 758 10.92 11.71 -13.69
N GLY A 759 12.21 12.03 -13.86
CA GLY A 759 13.21 12.10 -12.80
C GLY A 759 13.91 13.46 -12.71
N PRO A 760 13.24 14.53 -12.25
CA PRO A 760 13.92 15.81 -12.02
C PRO A 760 14.97 15.68 -10.90
N CYS A 761 16.01 16.51 -10.94
CA CYS A 761 17.00 16.64 -9.86
C CYS A 761 16.77 17.85 -8.96
N PHE A 762 15.92 18.78 -9.40
CA PHE A 762 15.64 20.04 -8.73
C PHE A 762 14.13 20.30 -8.72
N ASP A 763 13.69 21.14 -7.80
CA ASP A 763 12.30 21.58 -7.62
C ASP A 763 11.29 20.47 -7.26
N TYR A 764 11.79 19.36 -6.73
CA TYR A 764 11.00 18.17 -6.40
C TYR A 764 11.56 17.48 -5.15
N GLU A 765 11.45 16.16 -5.05
CA GLU A 765 11.86 15.33 -3.89
C GLU A 765 13.39 15.27 -3.70
N TYR A 766 13.93 16.31 -3.06
CA TYR A 766 15.37 16.42 -2.78
C TYR A 766 15.89 15.42 -1.75
N HIS A 767 15.02 14.89 -0.87
CA HIS A 767 15.42 13.97 0.19
C HIS A 767 16.08 12.69 -0.33
N LEU A 768 15.76 12.27 -1.57
CA LEU A 768 16.35 11.09 -2.22
C LEU A 768 17.89 11.05 -2.10
N ASN A 769 18.56 12.19 -2.19
CA ASN A 769 20.02 12.24 -2.09
C ASN A 769 20.51 11.91 -0.66
N GLY A 770 19.79 12.34 0.37
CA GLY A 770 20.05 12.01 1.76
C GLY A 770 19.72 10.55 2.08
N ASP A 771 18.67 10.01 1.46
CA ASP A 771 18.31 8.59 1.54
C ASP A 771 19.43 7.70 0.97
N ILE A 772 20.00 8.08 -0.18
CA ILE A 772 21.23 7.45 -0.73
C ILE A 772 22.38 7.60 0.27
N GLY A 773 22.55 8.76 0.90
CA GLY A 773 23.56 8.95 1.94
C GLY A 773 23.42 7.96 3.10
N MET A 774 22.19 7.68 3.53
CA MET A 774 21.90 6.67 4.57
C MET A 774 22.21 5.25 4.09
N GLU A 775 21.87 4.90 2.85
CA GLU A 775 22.21 3.62 2.23
C GLU A 775 23.73 3.35 2.26
N LEU A 776 24.54 4.35 1.87
CA LEU A 776 26.01 4.25 1.87
C LEU A 776 26.58 4.05 3.28
N ILE A 777 25.97 4.67 4.28
CA ILE A 777 26.34 4.47 5.69
C ILE A 777 25.93 3.08 6.16
N ASN A 778 24.73 2.62 5.82
CA ASN A 778 24.24 1.29 6.20
C ASN A 778 25.13 0.19 5.62
N ASP A 779 25.58 0.33 4.37
CA ASP A 779 26.56 -0.58 3.75
C ASP A 779 27.84 -0.63 4.61
N TRP A 780 28.43 0.52 4.93
CA TRP A 780 29.67 0.58 5.70
C TRP A 780 29.55 0.10 7.15
N VAL A 781 28.50 0.49 7.86
CA VAL A 781 28.24 0.04 9.24
C VAL A 781 28.07 -1.47 9.29
N THR A 782 27.48 -2.06 8.25
CA THR A 782 27.23 -3.49 8.17
C THR A 782 28.45 -4.28 7.73
N THR A 783 29.17 -3.82 6.71
CA THR A 783 30.30 -4.54 6.09
C THR A 783 31.60 -4.37 6.88
N GLY A 784 31.81 -3.21 7.50
CA GLY A 784 33.07 -2.85 8.14
C GLY A 784 34.19 -2.47 7.17
N ASP A 785 33.89 -2.29 5.88
CA ASP A 785 34.90 -2.00 4.85
C ASP A 785 35.30 -0.51 4.87
N ASP A 786 36.17 -0.15 5.82
CA ASP A 786 36.66 1.22 6.00
C ASP A 786 37.41 1.75 4.77
N GLU A 787 38.14 0.89 4.06
CA GLU A 787 38.92 1.29 2.89
C GLU A 787 37.97 1.66 1.74
N TYR A 788 37.02 0.78 1.42
CA TYR A 788 36.04 1.04 0.38
C TYR A 788 35.18 2.26 0.70
N PHE A 789 34.69 2.38 1.94
CA PHE A 789 33.91 3.55 2.35
C PHE A 789 34.72 4.84 2.22
N ASN A 790 35.93 4.90 2.78
CA ASN A 790 36.74 6.12 2.78
C ASN A 790 37.11 6.59 1.37
N HIS A 791 37.40 5.65 0.45
CA HIS A 791 37.87 5.97 -0.90
C HIS A 791 36.77 6.05 -1.96
N THR A 792 35.61 5.41 -1.75
CA THR A 792 34.54 5.33 -2.76
C THR A 792 33.25 5.98 -2.28
N LEU A 793 32.72 5.58 -1.12
CA LEU A 793 31.38 5.99 -0.68
C LEU A 793 31.37 7.36 0.02
N LEU A 794 32.37 7.64 0.86
CA LEU A 794 32.49 8.91 1.58
C LEU A 794 32.63 10.12 0.63
N PRO A 795 33.40 10.08 -0.48
CA PRO A 795 33.37 11.15 -1.47
C PRO A 795 31.97 11.44 -2.04
N ILE A 796 31.16 10.41 -2.29
CA ILE A 796 29.78 10.58 -2.78
C ILE A 796 28.93 11.27 -1.71
N TYR A 797 29.03 10.80 -0.45
CA TYR A 797 28.34 11.38 0.68
C TYR A 797 28.70 12.86 0.88
N GLU A 798 30.00 13.20 0.82
CA GLU A 798 30.49 14.58 0.91
C GLU A 798 29.96 15.45 -0.25
N SER A 799 29.89 14.92 -1.47
CA SER A 799 29.32 15.63 -2.62
C SER A 799 27.82 15.90 -2.49
N ILE A 800 27.07 14.97 -1.89
CA ILE A 800 25.67 15.18 -1.55
C ILE A 800 25.54 16.28 -0.48
N ALA A 801 26.36 16.23 0.57
CA ALA A 801 26.41 17.26 1.62
C ALA A 801 26.75 18.65 1.04
N THR A 802 27.72 18.73 0.12
CA THR A 802 28.04 19.96 -0.61
C THR A 802 26.83 20.47 -1.41
N GLY A 803 26.14 19.57 -2.13
CA GLY A 803 24.92 19.89 -2.87
C GLY A 803 23.84 20.49 -1.97
N TYR A 804 23.51 19.84 -0.86
CA TYR A 804 22.53 20.35 0.10
C TYR A 804 22.89 21.70 0.72
N ALA A 805 24.16 21.89 1.11
CA ALA A 805 24.62 23.18 1.62
C ALA A 805 24.46 24.32 0.61
N SER A 806 24.47 24.02 -0.70
CA SER A 806 24.27 25.00 -1.77
C SER A 806 22.80 25.32 -2.07
N LEU A 807 21.85 24.46 -1.69
CA LEU A 807 20.42 24.62 -1.99
C LEU A 807 19.64 25.46 -0.97
N VAL A 808 20.04 25.38 0.30
CA VAL A 808 19.35 26.06 1.40
C VAL A 808 19.65 27.55 1.40
N GLU A 809 18.63 28.34 1.70
CA GLU A 809 18.70 29.80 1.72
C GLU A 809 18.57 30.32 3.15
N LYS A 810 19.40 31.32 3.51
CA LYS A 810 19.37 31.92 4.84
C LYS A 810 18.29 32.97 4.94
N ASN A 811 17.36 32.81 5.88
CA ASN A 811 16.38 33.81 6.26
C ASN A 811 16.59 34.20 7.74
N GLY A 812 17.15 35.39 7.98
CA GLY A 812 17.55 35.81 9.33
C GLY A 812 18.62 34.88 9.90
N SER A 813 18.29 34.20 11.01
CA SER A 813 19.19 33.23 11.65
C SER A 813 18.99 31.79 11.19
N THR A 814 17.96 31.49 10.38
CA THR A 814 17.60 30.11 10.02
C THR A 814 17.82 29.82 8.54
N TRP A 815 17.91 28.55 8.19
CA TRP A 815 18.08 28.05 6.83
C TRP A 815 16.86 27.25 6.37
N THR A 816 16.41 27.49 5.14
CA THR A 816 15.20 26.87 4.56
C THR A 816 15.44 26.47 3.11
N LEU A 817 14.91 25.33 2.69
CA LEU A 817 14.79 24.94 1.29
C LEU A 817 13.44 25.39 0.74
N THR A 818 13.45 25.94 -0.46
CA THR A 818 12.25 26.44 -1.16
C THR A 818 11.96 25.63 -2.41
N ASN A 819 10.68 25.60 -2.79
CA ASN A 819 10.15 24.95 -3.98
C ASN A 819 10.55 23.48 -4.10
N MET A 820 10.08 22.64 -3.19
CA MET A 820 10.37 21.21 -3.19
C MET A 820 9.12 20.38 -2.92
N THR A 821 9.26 19.07 -2.95
CA THR A 821 8.24 18.11 -2.52
C THR A 821 8.87 17.29 -1.39
N ASP A 822 8.17 17.13 -0.28
CA ASP A 822 8.58 16.22 0.81
C ASP A 822 7.97 14.81 0.52
N PRO A 823 8.26 13.74 1.29
CA PRO A 823 7.72 12.41 1.00
C PRO A 823 6.20 12.33 0.81
N ASP A 824 5.41 13.22 1.42
CA ASP A 824 4.00 13.37 1.03
C ASP A 824 3.86 14.04 -0.35
N GLU A 825 3.79 13.21 -1.40
CA GLU A 825 3.63 13.67 -2.77
C GLU A 825 2.28 14.37 -3.07
N TYR A 826 1.34 14.44 -2.12
CA TYR A 826 0.18 15.31 -2.27
C TYR A 826 0.54 16.79 -2.05
N ALA A 827 1.62 17.08 -1.34
CA ALA A 827 2.14 18.42 -1.07
C ALA A 827 3.33 18.77 -1.98
N ASN A 828 3.06 19.13 -3.24
CA ASN A 828 4.09 19.51 -4.21
C ASN A 828 4.44 21.00 -4.18
N HIS A 829 5.71 21.30 -4.49
CA HIS A 829 6.22 22.68 -4.63
C HIS A 829 6.01 23.55 -3.37
N VAL A 830 6.22 22.94 -2.22
CA VAL A 830 6.14 23.56 -0.90
C VAL A 830 7.53 23.98 -0.39
N ASP A 831 7.53 24.82 0.65
CA ASP A 831 8.75 25.31 1.30
C ASP A 831 8.93 24.67 2.68
N GLY A 832 10.18 24.38 3.03
CA GLY A 832 10.61 24.03 4.39
C GLY A 832 9.95 22.78 4.98
N GLY A 833 9.83 21.73 4.17
CA GLY A 833 9.32 20.43 4.56
C GLY A 833 10.14 19.75 5.66
N ALA A 834 9.44 19.17 6.62
CA ALA A 834 10.01 18.70 7.88
C ALA A 834 11.04 17.59 7.68
N TYR A 835 10.72 16.58 6.85
CA TYR A 835 11.63 15.46 6.64
C TYR A 835 12.86 15.90 5.85
N THR A 836 12.68 16.54 4.70
CA THR A 836 13.79 16.99 3.86
C THR A 836 14.71 17.96 4.60
N MET A 837 14.17 18.91 5.37
CA MET A 837 15.00 19.83 6.14
C MET A 837 15.78 19.11 7.25
N ALA A 838 15.14 18.20 8.00
CA ALA A 838 15.83 17.40 9.01
C ALA A 838 16.90 16.49 8.39
N MET A 839 16.62 15.90 7.23
CA MET A 839 17.54 15.08 6.43
C MET A 839 18.78 15.88 6.02
N ILE A 840 18.60 17.09 5.49
CA ILE A 840 19.71 17.98 5.12
C ILE A 840 20.60 18.26 6.34
N GLY A 841 20.01 18.64 7.47
CA GLY A 841 20.77 18.95 8.70
C GLY A 841 21.53 17.75 9.24
N SER A 842 20.90 16.57 9.20
CA SER A 842 21.50 15.31 9.63
C SER A 842 22.64 14.90 8.70
N THR A 843 22.48 15.07 7.39
CA THR A 843 23.51 14.78 6.38
C THR A 843 24.75 15.65 6.58
N LEU A 844 24.57 16.96 6.75
CA LEU A 844 25.67 17.91 6.97
C LEU A 844 26.43 17.62 8.27
N ARG A 845 25.70 17.31 9.35
CA ARG A 845 26.30 16.96 10.64
C ARG A 845 27.08 15.66 10.56
N THR A 846 26.50 14.64 9.93
CA THR A 846 27.13 13.34 9.75
C THR A 846 28.35 13.44 8.85
N ALA A 847 28.32 14.23 7.77
CA ALA A 847 29.48 14.49 6.92
C ALA A 847 30.66 15.03 7.75
N ASN A 848 30.41 16.00 8.63
CA ASN A 848 31.45 16.53 9.52
C ASN A 848 31.94 15.52 10.57
N ASN A 849 31.07 14.65 11.07
CA ASN A 849 31.47 13.57 11.98
C ASN A 849 32.37 12.55 11.26
N LEU A 850 32.00 12.15 10.04
CA LEU A 850 32.78 11.24 9.20
C LEU A 850 34.13 11.86 8.84
N ARG A 851 34.16 13.13 8.44
CA ARG A 851 35.42 13.86 8.19
C ARG A 851 36.34 13.80 9.39
N LYS A 852 35.82 14.08 10.59
CA LYS A 852 36.61 13.97 11.82
C LYS A 852 37.09 12.54 12.07
N LEU A 853 36.23 11.54 11.89
CA LEU A 853 36.57 10.12 12.06
C LEU A 853 37.71 9.68 11.13
N PHE A 854 37.69 10.13 9.88
CA PHE A 854 38.72 9.87 8.87
C PHE A 854 39.85 10.91 8.84
N ASN A 855 40.03 11.69 9.91
CA ASN A 855 41.11 12.68 10.08
C ASN A 855 41.17 13.75 8.97
N ARG A 856 40.01 14.17 8.45
CA ARG A 856 39.81 15.28 7.49
C ARG A 856 39.31 16.53 8.24
N GLU A 857 39.62 17.72 7.70
CA GLU A 857 39.19 19.00 8.27
C GLU A 857 37.67 19.17 8.16
N GLN A 858 36.98 19.54 9.25
CA GLN A 858 35.53 19.76 9.26
C GLN A 858 35.17 21.07 8.52
N ASN A 859 33.97 21.13 7.94
CA ASN A 859 33.44 22.34 7.30
C ASN A 859 32.53 23.09 8.28
N GLU A 860 32.99 24.23 8.80
CA GLU A 860 32.24 25.00 9.80
C GLU A 860 30.92 25.59 9.26
N THR A 861 30.82 25.85 7.96
CA THR A 861 29.57 26.31 7.33
C THR A 861 28.50 25.23 7.41
N TRP A 862 28.86 23.96 7.25
CA TRP A 862 27.92 22.85 7.40
C TRP A 862 27.39 22.74 8.84
N ASN A 863 28.23 23.03 9.85
CA ASN A 863 27.78 23.09 11.24
C ASN A 863 26.81 24.26 11.48
N ASP A 864 27.09 25.45 10.92
CA ASP A 864 26.16 26.61 11.01
C ASP A 864 24.80 26.26 10.40
N ILE A 865 24.78 25.69 9.20
CA ILE A 865 23.54 25.28 8.54
C ILE A 865 22.81 24.24 9.39
N ALA A 866 23.45 23.12 9.72
CA ALA A 866 22.84 22.01 10.45
C ALA A 866 22.29 22.40 11.83
N ASN A 867 22.89 23.38 12.50
CA ASN A 867 22.43 23.86 13.81
C ASN A 867 21.26 24.85 13.72
N HIS A 868 21.00 25.43 12.55
CA HIS A 868 20.02 26.48 12.34
C HIS A 868 19.04 26.18 11.19
N ILE A 869 18.84 24.91 10.85
CA ILE A 869 17.75 24.52 9.95
C ILE A 869 16.40 24.87 10.57
N TYR A 870 15.51 25.44 9.76
CA TYR A 870 14.13 25.70 10.15
C TYR A 870 13.26 24.47 9.93
N ILE A 871 12.62 24.00 11.00
CA ILE A 871 11.54 23.01 10.97
C ILE A 871 10.31 23.70 11.55
N ALA A 872 9.26 23.85 10.74
CA ALA A 872 8.05 24.54 11.14
C ALA A 872 7.28 23.76 12.23
N ARG A 873 6.66 24.49 13.15
CA ARG A 873 5.80 23.93 14.20
C ARG A 873 4.59 24.82 14.41
N ASP A 874 3.47 24.19 14.72
CA ASP A 874 2.30 24.90 15.19
C ASP A 874 2.51 25.34 16.65
N ALA A 875 2.23 26.61 16.94
CA ALA A 875 2.53 27.20 18.24
C ALA A 875 1.56 26.76 19.35
N GLU A 876 0.34 26.34 19.00
CA GLU A 876 -0.69 25.96 19.97
C GLU A 876 -0.65 24.48 20.31
N SER A 877 -0.59 23.62 19.30
CA SER A 877 -0.60 22.16 19.44
C SER A 877 0.79 21.55 19.67
N ASP A 878 1.87 22.30 19.40
CA ASP A 878 3.25 21.82 19.38
C ASP A 878 3.43 20.57 18.50
N ILE A 879 2.71 20.52 17.37
CA ILE A 879 2.89 19.55 16.29
C ILE A 879 3.91 20.07 15.30
N THR A 880 4.78 19.18 14.81
CA THR A 880 5.71 19.49 13.72
C THR A 880 4.91 19.60 12.44
N MET A 881 4.99 20.74 11.76
CA MET A 881 4.28 20.96 10.50
C MET A 881 5.06 20.30 9.37
N GLU A 882 4.38 19.56 8.52
CA GLU A 882 4.96 18.84 7.38
C GLU A 882 5.67 19.78 6.43
N TYR A 883 5.10 20.96 6.18
CA TYR A 883 5.69 22.06 5.43
C TYR A 883 5.22 23.40 5.99
N THR A 884 5.90 24.50 5.63
CA THR A 884 5.75 25.80 6.30
C THR A 884 4.35 26.43 6.23
N THR A 885 3.58 26.12 5.18
CA THR A 885 2.21 26.63 4.94
C THR A 885 1.12 25.61 5.26
N MET A 886 1.48 24.47 5.85
CA MET A 886 0.56 23.39 6.24
C MET A 886 -0.52 23.93 7.19
N ASN A 887 -1.74 23.41 7.06
CA ASN A 887 -2.83 23.72 7.98
C ASN A 887 -3.47 22.41 8.52
N GLY A 888 -4.51 22.52 9.33
CA GLY A 888 -5.15 21.35 9.95
C GLY A 888 -5.97 20.45 9.00
N SER A 889 -6.18 20.83 7.73
CA SER A 889 -7.01 20.06 6.78
C SER A 889 -6.21 19.12 5.88
N VAL A 890 -4.91 18.94 6.13
CA VAL A 890 -4.06 18.06 5.31
C VAL A 890 -4.51 16.61 5.34
N PHE A 891 -4.14 15.91 4.27
CA PHE A 891 -4.29 14.48 4.07
C PHE A 891 -2.98 13.95 3.49
N VAL A 892 -2.40 12.94 4.11
CA VAL A 892 -1.01 12.56 3.88
C VAL A 892 -0.94 11.25 3.09
N LYS A 893 -0.26 11.25 1.95
CA LYS A 893 -0.16 10.08 1.07
C LYS A 893 0.58 8.92 1.74
N GLN A 894 1.71 9.19 2.39
CA GLN A 894 2.63 8.19 2.94
C GLN A 894 3.45 8.75 4.11
N ALA A 895 4.24 7.91 4.78
CA ALA A 895 5.07 8.36 5.91
C ALA A 895 6.00 9.53 5.52
N ASP A 896 5.84 10.66 6.18
CA ASP A 896 6.65 11.88 6.02
C ASP A 896 7.29 12.29 7.35
N VAL A 897 6.60 13.06 8.21
CA VAL A 897 7.11 13.47 9.53
C VAL A 897 7.43 12.26 10.42
N VAL A 898 6.75 11.13 10.21
CA VAL A 898 7.00 9.87 10.93
C VAL A 898 8.35 9.24 10.54
N LEU A 899 8.98 9.69 9.45
CA LEU A 899 10.35 9.31 9.08
C LEU A 899 11.43 9.97 9.97
N LEU A 900 11.08 11.03 10.70
CA LEU A 900 11.99 11.70 11.64
C LEU A 900 12.49 10.78 12.76
N PRO A 901 11.61 10.11 13.55
CA PRO A 901 12.07 9.17 14.58
C PRO A 901 12.74 7.92 13.98
N TYR A 902 12.25 7.40 12.85
CA TYR A 902 12.88 6.30 12.11
C TYR A 902 12.51 6.42 10.64
N PRO A 903 13.45 6.28 9.68
CA PRO A 903 14.82 5.82 9.88
C PRO A 903 15.82 6.92 10.25
N LEU A 904 15.45 8.20 10.17
CA LEU A 904 16.40 9.31 10.33
C LEU A 904 17.00 9.39 11.74
N GLY A 905 16.27 8.95 12.77
CA GLY A 905 16.73 9.00 14.16
C GLY A 905 16.95 10.44 14.65
N TYR A 906 16.15 11.38 14.17
CA TYR A 906 16.31 12.80 14.42
C TYR A 906 16.01 13.16 15.88
N THR A 907 16.93 13.83 16.57
CA THR A 907 16.77 14.24 17.98
C THR A 907 17.09 15.72 18.24
N TYR A 908 17.45 16.49 17.22
CA TYR A 908 17.88 17.87 17.39
C TYR A 908 16.66 18.80 17.54
N ASN A 909 16.43 19.32 18.74
CA ASN A 909 15.19 20.04 19.09
C ASN A 909 13.92 19.20 18.80
N TYR A 910 14.04 17.87 18.84
CA TYR A 910 12.97 16.93 18.57
C TYR A 910 12.96 15.89 19.68
N SER A 911 12.09 16.08 20.67
CA SER A 911 12.02 15.20 21.83
C SER A 911 11.14 13.99 21.55
N ARG A 912 11.26 12.96 22.38
CA ARG A 912 10.43 11.75 22.29
C ARG A 912 8.94 12.06 22.43
N GLU A 913 8.59 13.01 23.30
CA GLU A 913 7.21 13.48 23.50
C GLU A 913 6.66 14.19 22.25
N ARG A 914 7.51 14.95 21.55
CA ARG A 914 7.16 15.56 20.25
C ARG A 914 6.94 14.48 19.19
N ALA A 915 7.87 13.53 19.09
CA ALA A 915 7.73 12.40 18.17
C ALA A 915 6.43 11.60 18.39
N MET A 916 6.03 11.40 19.65
CA MET A 916 4.77 10.71 19.98
C MET A 916 3.55 11.50 19.50
N ARG A 917 3.51 12.82 19.74
CA ARG A 917 2.39 13.67 19.30
C ARG A 917 2.29 13.74 17.78
N ASP A 918 3.43 13.86 17.11
CA ASP A 918 3.47 13.84 15.65
C ASP A 918 2.97 12.49 15.12
N LEU A 919 3.44 11.37 15.69
CA LEU A 919 2.99 10.04 15.29
C LEU A 919 1.47 9.87 15.45
N ASP A 920 0.90 10.27 16.58
CA ASP A 920 -0.56 10.23 16.81
C ASP A 920 -1.31 11.10 15.78
N TYR A 921 -0.83 12.32 15.51
CA TYR A 921 -1.44 13.23 14.56
C TYR A 921 -1.39 12.68 13.12
N TYR A 922 -0.20 12.27 12.66
CA TYR A 922 0.02 11.82 11.30
C TYR A 922 -0.58 10.44 11.02
N ALA A 923 -0.70 9.56 12.01
CA ALA A 923 -1.48 8.33 11.88
C ALA A 923 -2.96 8.62 11.53
N TRP A 924 -3.54 9.68 12.09
CA TRP A 924 -4.91 10.09 11.79
C TRP A 924 -5.05 10.81 10.43
N LYS A 925 -3.99 11.48 9.97
CA LYS A 925 -3.93 12.16 8.68
C LYS A 925 -3.57 11.26 7.51
N GLN A 926 -3.07 10.06 7.79
CA GLN A 926 -2.62 9.10 6.81
C GLN A 926 -3.78 8.62 5.93
N SER A 927 -3.58 8.69 4.61
CA SER A 927 -4.49 8.16 3.62
C SER A 927 -4.66 6.64 3.76
N PRO A 928 -5.90 6.11 3.65
CA PRO A 928 -6.13 4.67 3.54
C PRO A 928 -5.63 4.11 2.20
N ASP A 929 -5.47 4.96 1.18
CA ASP A 929 -4.97 4.63 -0.16
C ASP A 929 -3.46 4.90 -0.28
N GLY A 930 -2.76 4.91 0.85
CA GLY A 930 -1.30 5.05 0.88
C GLY A 930 -0.58 3.76 0.51
N PRO A 931 0.64 3.86 -0.07
CA PRO A 931 1.39 2.69 -0.51
C PRO A 931 1.85 1.79 0.65
N GLY A 932 2.04 0.50 0.34
CA GLY A 932 2.32 -0.61 1.27
C GLY A 932 3.66 -0.59 2.02
N MET A 933 4.30 0.57 2.16
CA MET A 933 5.54 0.76 2.91
C MET A 933 5.33 1.58 4.20
N THR A 934 4.32 2.45 4.22
CA THR A 934 4.04 3.41 5.29
C THR A 934 4.00 2.80 6.68
N TYR A 935 3.16 1.79 6.88
CA TYR A 935 2.90 1.26 8.23
C TYR A 935 4.05 0.44 8.82
N ALA A 936 5.04 0.05 8.01
CA ALA A 936 6.28 -0.53 8.55
C ALA A 936 7.03 0.52 9.39
N ILE A 937 7.09 1.78 8.93
CA ILE A 937 7.70 2.88 9.68
C ILE A 937 6.89 3.20 10.93
N PHE A 938 5.57 3.24 10.83
CA PHE A 938 4.72 3.41 12.02
C PHE A 938 5.00 2.32 13.05
N SER A 939 5.14 1.05 12.64
CA SER A 939 5.50 -0.04 13.54
C SER A 939 6.84 0.19 14.23
N ILE A 940 7.88 0.49 13.47
CA ILE A 940 9.25 0.67 13.98
C ILE A 940 9.35 1.90 14.88
N ALA A 941 8.86 3.05 14.41
CA ALA A 941 8.84 4.30 15.15
C ALA A 941 8.06 4.12 16.46
N THR A 942 6.82 3.62 16.40
CA THR A 942 6.00 3.41 17.59
C THR A 942 6.68 2.47 18.58
N ASN A 943 7.28 1.37 18.12
CA ASN A 943 7.98 0.45 19.00
C ASN A 943 9.18 1.10 19.71
N ASP A 944 9.84 2.06 19.05
CA ASP A 944 10.92 2.85 19.64
C ASP A 944 10.40 3.86 20.67
N ILE A 945 9.39 4.65 20.33
CA ILE A 945 9.00 5.85 21.09
C ILE A 945 7.80 5.66 22.05
N ALA A 946 6.92 4.68 21.84
CA ALA A 946 5.76 4.47 22.71
C ALA A 946 6.18 4.06 24.14
N PRO A 947 5.60 4.67 25.20
CA PRO A 947 5.91 4.33 26.59
C PRO A 947 5.13 3.12 27.10
N SER A 948 3.99 2.78 26.48
CA SER A 948 3.02 1.77 26.92
C SER A 948 2.36 1.10 25.72
N GLY A 949 1.65 -0.01 25.96
CA GLY A 949 0.90 -0.73 24.93
C GLY A 949 1.75 -1.55 23.97
N CYS A 950 1.08 -2.10 22.96
CA CYS A 950 1.61 -2.95 21.89
C CYS A 950 1.18 -2.52 20.46
N PRO A 951 0.91 -1.23 20.15
CA PRO A 951 0.49 -0.80 18.80
C PRO A 951 1.55 -1.08 17.73
N GLY A 952 2.83 -1.25 18.11
CA GLY A 952 3.88 -1.71 17.19
C GLY A 952 3.56 -3.07 16.55
N TYR A 953 2.83 -3.96 17.24
CA TYR A 953 2.32 -5.22 16.68
C TYR A 953 1.19 -4.96 15.69
N THR A 954 0.22 -4.12 16.04
CA THR A 954 -0.89 -3.74 15.16
C THR A 954 -0.39 -3.14 13.85
N TYR A 955 0.53 -2.17 13.92
CA TYR A 955 1.13 -1.56 12.72
C TYR A 955 2.01 -2.54 11.93
N ALA A 956 2.65 -3.52 12.59
CA ALA A 956 3.38 -4.57 11.88
C ALA A 956 2.43 -5.37 11.00
N GLN A 957 1.28 -5.82 11.53
CA GLN A 957 0.24 -6.49 10.75
C GLN A 957 -0.26 -5.60 9.60
N TYR A 958 -0.43 -4.31 9.88
CA TYR A 958 -0.89 -3.33 8.89
C TYR A 958 0.11 -3.16 7.74
N SER A 959 1.41 -3.28 8.03
CA SER A 959 2.47 -3.10 7.03
C SER A 959 2.46 -4.12 5.89
N TYR A 960 1.82 -5.30 6.06
CA TYR A 960 1.80 -6.32 5.02
C TYR A 960 0.41 -6.89 4.73
N GLN A 961 -0.42 -7.14 5.75
CA GLN A 961 -1.61 -7.99 5.59
C GLN A 961 -2.61 -7.45 4.54
N PRO A 962 -2.92 -6.14 4.47
CA PRO A 962 -3.81 -5.58 3.46
C PRO A 962 -3.22 -5.57 2.03
N TYR A 963 -1.90 -5.60 1.90
CA TYR A 963 -1.19 -5.37 0.65
C TYR A 963 -0.81 -6.67 -0.07
N ILE A 964 -0.61 -7.77 0.67
CA ILE A 964 -0.25 -9.05 0.07
C ILE A 964 -1.41 -9.69 -0.70
N ARG A 965 -1.07 -10.43 -1.77
CA ARG A 965 -2.02 -11.20 -2.60
C ARG A 965 -1.67 -12.68 -2.62
N ALA A 966 -2.72 -13.51 -2.68
CA ALA A 966 -2.59 -14.93 -2.88
C ALA A 966 -2.10 -15.24 -4.31
N PRO A 967 -1.48 -16.42 -4.54
CA PRO A 967 -1.09 -17.40 -3.53
C PRO A 967 0.36 -17.20 -3.04
N TRP A 968 1.12 -16.29 -3.65
CA TRP A 968 2.57 -16.17 -3.46
C TRP A 968 3.02 -15.11 -2.46
N PHE A 969 2.07 -14.44 -1.79
CA PHE A 969 2.35 -13.38 -0.79
C PHE A 969 3.17 -12.22 -1.37
N GLN A 970 2.99 -11.93 -2.66
CA GLN A 970 3.52 -10.76 -3.33
C GLN A 970 2.71 -9.51 -2.93
N PHE A 971 3.39 -8.38 -2.78
CA PHE A 971 2.73 -7.11 -2.48
C PHE A 971 2.08 -6.48 -3.71
N SER A 972 0.87 -5.96 -3.52
CA SER A 972 0.35 -4.82 -4.27
C SER A 972 0.81 -3.53 -3.61
N GLU A 973 1.05 -2.49 -4.41
CA GLU A 973 1.32 -1.15 -3.91
C GLU A 973 0.18 -0.63 -3.02
N GLN A 974 -1.06 -0.93 -3.40
CA GLN A 974 -2.28 -0.42 -2.78
C GLN A 974 -3.04 -1.51 -2.03
N MET A 975 -3.83 -1.12 -1.02
CA MET A 975 -4.71 -2.07 -0.33
C MET A 975 -5.80 -2.61 -1.27
N ILE A 976 -6.21 -1.80 -2.25
CA ILE A 976 -7.26 -2.11 -3.22
C ILE A 976 -6.67 -2.03 -4.64
N ASP A 977 -6.87 -3.10 -5.41
CA ASP A 977 -6.34 -3.22 -6.78
C ASP A 977 -7.26 -2.62 -7.86
N ASP A 978 -8.38 -2.03 -7.46
CA ASP A 978 -9.36 -1.38 -8.34
C ASP A 978 -9.11 0.13 -8.40
N ALA A 979 -8.60 0.59 -9.55
CA ALA A 979 -8.28 1.98 -9.82
C ALA A 979 -9.47 2.93 -9.62
N SER A 980 -10.71 2.46 -9.82
CA SER A 980 -11.91 3.31 -9.75
C SER A 980 -12.28 3.74 -8.33
N VAL A 981 -11.75 3.05 -7.31
CA VAL A 981 -12.10 3.27 -5.91
C VAL A 981 -10.87 3.46 -5.00
N ASN A 982 -9.65 3.40 -5.53
CA ASN A 982 -8.39 3.59 -4.79
C ASN A 982 -7.68 4.93 -5.09
N GLY A 983 -8.45 5.96 -5.47
CA GLY A 983 -7.90 7.26 -5.84
C GLY A 983 -7.44 7.37 -7.31
N GLY A 984 -7.83 6.45 -8.20
CA GLY A 984 -7.58 6.57 -9.64
C GLY A 984 -6.26 5.97 -10.13
N THR A 985 -5.56 5.20 -9.29
CA THR A 985 -4.19 4.74 -9.56
C THR A 985 -4.11 3.23 -9.69
N HIS A 986 -3.59 2.72 -10.80
CA HIS A 986 -3.31 1.29 -10.93
C HIS A 986 -2.08 0.91 -10.11
N PRO A 987 -2.19 -0.01 -9.14
CA PRO A 987 -1.05 -0.32 -8.27
C PRO A 987 0.06 -1.05 -9.02
N ALA A 988 1.30 -0.75 -8.66
CA ALA A 988 2.43 -1.57 -9.03
C ALA A 988 2.30 -2.99 -8.46
N PHE A 989 2.72 -3.98 -9.24
CA PHE A 989 2.78 -5.37 -8.82
C PHE A 989 3.84 -6.17 -9.60
N PRO A 990 4.63 -7.05 -8.93
CA PRO A 990 4.81 -7.06 -7.49
C PRO A 990 5.44 -5.74 -7.03
N PHE A 991 5.11 -5.29 -5.82
CA PHE A 991 5.63 -4.06 -5.23
C PHE A 991 6.74 -4.39 -4.22
N LEU A 992 8.00 -4.43 -4.68
CA LEU A 992 9.15 -4.83 -3.86
C LEU A 992 9.44 -3.86 -2.71
N THR A 993 8.97 -2.62 -2.82
CA THR A 993 9.14 -1.61 -1.77
C THR A 993 8.40 -1.99 -0.50
N GLY A 994 7.19 -2.56 -0.62
CA GLY A 994 6.44 -3.12 0.50
C GLY A 994 7.16 -4.32 1.16
N HIS A 995 7.73 -5.22 0.34
CA HIS A 995 8.60 -6.28 0.85
C HIS A 995 9.79 -5.71 1.64
N GLY A 996 10.44 -4.67 1.11
CA GLY A 996 11.53 -3.95 1.78
C GLY A 996 11.12 -3.37 3.13
N GLY A 997 10.06 -2.56 3.17
CA GLY A 997 9.57 -1.95 4.40
C GLY A 997 9.21 -2.98 5.47
N ALA A 998 8.39 -3.99 5.13
CA ALA A 998 8.01 -5.04 6.06
C ALA A 998 9.22 -5.88 6.54
N ASN A 999 10.26 -6.02 5.72
CA ASN A 999 11.51 -6.69 6.09
C ASN A 999 12.27 -6.01 7.24
N GLN A 1000 12.03 -4.71 7.47
CA GLN A 1000 12.70 -3.94 8.51
C GLN A 1000 12.08 -4.12 9.90
N VAL A 1001 10.78 -4.48 9.97
CA VAL A 1001 9.99 -4.41 11.21
C VAL A 1001 10.58 -5.23 12.37
N ASN A 1002 10.96 -6.48 12.14
CA ASN A 1002 11.46 -7.33 13.22
C ASN A 1002 12.79 -6.82 13.77
N LEU A 1003 13.76 -6.57 12.89
CA LEU A 1003 15.13 -6.21 13.30
C LEU A 1003 15.21 -4.76 13.81
N PHE A 1004 14.62 -3.81 13.11
CA PHE A 1004 14.69 -2.39 13.48
C PHE A 1004 13.57 -1.98 14.44
N GLY A 1005 12.42 -2.64 14.40
CA GLY A 1005 11.34 -2.44 15.36
C GLY A 1005 11.58 -3.21 16.64
N TYR A 1006 11.45 -4.55 16.61
CA TYR A 1006 11.40 -5.37 17.83
C TYR A 1006 12.74 -5.54 18.53
N LEU A 1007 13.84 -5.80 17.80
CA LEU A 1007 15.18 -5.77 18.39
C LEU A 1007 15.64 -4.32 18.65
N GLY A 1008 15.08 -3.36 17.92
CA GLY A 1008 15.46 -1.95 18.01
C GLY A 1008 16.87 -1.68 17.51
N TYR A 1009 17.37 -2.48 16.54
CA TYR A 1009 18.70 -2.29 15.96
C TYR A 1009 18.78 -0.92 15.26
N ARG A 1010 19.92 -0.23 15.36
CA ARG A 1010 20.19 1.03 14.65
C ARG A 1010 21.58 1.01 14.03
N GLN A 1011 21.67 1.34 12.75
CA GLN A 1011 22.92 1.42 12.00
C GLN A 1011 23.54 2.81 12.16
N ILE A 1012 24.07 3.08 13.34
CA ILE A 1012 24.74 4.36 13.64
C ILE A 1012 26.22 4.27 13.20
N PRO A 1013 26.76 5.29 12.50
CA PRO A 1013 28.15 5.33 12.03
C PRO A 1013 29.17 5.57 13.17
N ASP A 1014 29.14 4.72 14.20
CA ASP A 1014 30.11 4.69 15.30
C ASP A 1014 30.63 3.25 15.54
N LEU A 1015 31.46 3.08 16.58
CA LEU A 1015 32.07 1.79 16.94
C LEU A 1015 31.27 1.04 18.02
N THR A 1016 29.95 1.27 18.10
CA THR A 1016 29.04 0.64 19.06
C THR A 1016 27.87 -0.03 18.34
N LEU A 1017 27.48 -1.23 18.80
CA LEU A 1017 26.26 -1.89 18.37
C LEU A 1017 25.07 -1.34 19.18
N HIS A 1018 24.10 -0.72 18.51
CA HIS A 1018 22.94 -0.09 19.16
C HIS A 1018 21.70 -0.97 19.03
N VAL A 1019 21.08 -1.31 20.16
CA VAL A 1019 19.82 -2.09 20.21
C VAL A 1019 18.85 -1.51 21.24
N GLN A 1020 17.56 -1.72 21.05
CA GLN A 1020 16.54 -1.31 22.02
C GLN A 1020 15.38 -2.31 22.05
N PRO A 1021 15.59 -3.52 22.61
CA PRO A 1021 14.63 -4.60 22.44
C PRO A 1021 13.29 -4.33 23.13
N ASN A 1022 12.21 -4.48 22.36
CA ASN A 1022 10.84 -4.42 22.84
C ASN A 1022 9.97 -5.36 21.99
N ILE A 1023 9.76 -6.58 22.50
CA ILE A 1023 8.94 -7.59 21.84
C ILE A 1023 7.49 -7.40 22.25
N PRO A 1024 6.54 -7.34 21.30
CA PRO A 1024 5.12 -7.37 21.64
C PRO A 1024 4.72 -8.66 22.37
N PRO A 1025 3.81 -8.60 23.36
CA PRO A 1025 3.42 -9.78 24.14
C PRO A 1025 2.73 -10.87 23.30
N GLN A 1026 2.25 -10.53 22.10
CA GLN A 1026 1.66 -11.47 21.14
C GLN A 1026 2.69 -12.41 20.50
N ILE A 1027 3.99 -12.10 20.60
CA ILE A 1027 5.09 -12.89 20.05
C ILE A 1027 5.80 -13.60 21.22
N PRO A 1028 5.58 -14.91 21.44
CA PRO A 1028 6.14 -15.60 22.60
C PRO A 1028 7.67 -15.69 22.53
N ASN A 1029 8.20 -16.00 21.35
CA ASN A 1029 9.62 -16.13 21.06
C ASN A 1029 9.89 -15.67 19.62
N ILE A 1030 11.06 -15.09 19.41
CA ILE A 1030 11.61 -14.80 18.09
C ILE A 1030 13.12 -15.03 18.13
N ALA A 1031 13.64 -15.84 17.21
CA ALA A 1031 15.04 -15.81 16.84
C ALA A 1031 15.17 -14.86 15.65
N PHE A 1032 15.85 -13.73 15.85
CA PHE A 1032 16.09 -12.80 14.76
C PHE A 1032 17.07 -13.43 13.78
N ARG A 1033 16.92 -13.07 12.50
CA ARG A 1033 17.90 -13.39 11.48
C ARG A 1033 19.30 -13.01 11.94
N THR A 1034 20.30 -13.78 11.53
CA THR A 1034 21.69 -13.40 11.68
C THR A 1034 21.93 -12.12 10.89
N PHE A 1035 22.35 -11.07 11.58
CA PHE A 1035 22.66 -9.79 10.96
C PHE A 1035 24.13 -9.45 11.19
N TYR A 1036 24.67 -8.54 10.38
CA TYR A 1036 26.07 -8.16 10.42
C TYR A 1036 26.24 -6.75 10.97
N TRP A 1037 27.29 -6.57 11.76
CA TRP A 1037 27.75 -5.28 12.23
C TRP A 1037 29.27 -5.25 12.12
N ARG A 1038 29.81 -4.27 11.38
CA ARG A 1038 31.25 -4.15 11.05
C ARG A 1038 31.84 -5.43 10.44
N GLY A 1039 31.03 -6.17 9.68
CA GLY A 1039 31.35 -7.44 9.04
C GLY A 1039 31.32 -8.66 9.97
N TRP A 1040 30.94 -8.48 11.24
CA TRP A 1040 30.79 -9.57 12.20
C TRP A 1040 29.34 -10.04 12.29
N PRO A 1041 29.08 -11.35 12.17
CA PRO A 1041 27.73 -11.89 12.36
C PRO A 1041 27.32 -11.77 13.82
N ILE A 1042 26.06 -11.44 14.05
CA ILE A 1042 25.41 -11.31 15.35
C ILE A 1042 24.12 -12.13 15.32
N LYS A 1043 23.90 -12.94 16.35
CA LYS A 1043 22.63 -13.63 16.59
C LYS A 1043 21.93 -13.00 17.78
N ALA A 1044 20.62 -12.81 17.66
CA ALA A 1044 19.76 -12.37 18.74
C ALA A 1044 18.53 -13.26 18.85
N GLU A 1045 18.21 -13.68 20.07
CA GLU A 1045 17.01 -14.46 20.38
C GLU A 1045 16.28 -13.76 21.52
N SER A 1046 14.97 -13.59 21.39
CA SER A 1046 14.18 -12.89 22.39
C SER A 1046 12.91 -13.62 22.73
N ASN A 1047 12.59 -13.62 24.02
CA ASN A 1047 11.21 -13.78 24.48
C ASN A 1047 10.67 -12.42 24.90
N TYR A 1048 9.52 -12.38 25.57
CA TYR A 1048 8.93 -11.11 26.00
C TYR A 1048 9.81 -10.31 26.99
N THR A 1049 10.54 -10.99 27.87
CA THR A 1049 11.22 -10.37 29.02
C THR A 1049 12.66 -9.97 28.76
N HIS A 1050 13.40 -10.74 27.97
CA HIS A 1050 14.83 -10.54 27.73
C HIS A 1050 15.23 -10.97 26.32
N THR A 1051 16.29 -10.36 25.81
CA THR A 1051 16.97 -10.74 24.57
C THR A 1051 18.38 -11.23 24.89
N VAL A 1052 18.77 -12.34 24.26
CA VAL A 1052 20.13 -12.89 24.29
C VAL A 1052 20.82 -12.49 23.00
N ILE A 1053 21.98 -11.82 23.09
CA ILE A 1053 22.78 -11.40 21.93
C ILE A 1053 24.12 -12.12 21.99
N SER A 1054 24.54 -12.73 20.88
CA SER A 1054 25.76 -13.54 20.81
C SER A 1054 26.50 -13.36 19.49
N ARG A 1055 27.81 -13.68 19.51
CA ARG A 1055 28.58 -13.91 18.29
C ARG A 1055 28.51 -15.40 17.95
N PRO A 1056 27.92 -15.79 16.80
CA PRO A 1056 27.84 -17.18 16.39
C PRO A 1056 29.23 -17.76 16.09
N ALA A 1057 29.61 -18.84 16.79
CA ALA A 1057 30.91 -19.48 16.64
C ALA A 1057 31.06 -20.29 15.33
N ASP A 1058 29.93 -20.65 14.72
CA ASP A 1058 29.82 -21.43 13.49
C ASP A 1058 29.82 -20.58 12.21
N LYS A 1059 29.75 -19.25 12.35
CA LYS A 1059 29.75 -18.31 11.22
C LYS A 1059 31.08 -17.57 11.13
N LYS A 1060 31.54 -17.39 9.89
CA LYS A 1060 32.73 -16.61 9.61
C LYS A 1060 32.35 -15.13 9.47
N PRO A 1061 33.22 -14.20 9.93
CA PRO A 1061 33.08 -12.80 9.55
C PRO A 1061 33.20 -12.65 8.03
N LEU A 1062 32.66 -11.55 7.51
CA LEU A 1062 32.82 -11.15 6.10
C LEU A 1062 34.31 -11.00 5.75
N GLU A 1063 34.62 -11.05 4.45
CA GLU A 1063 35.99 -10.91 3.95
C GLU A 1063 36.64 -9.59 4.39
N HIS A 1064 35.87 -8.51 4.31
CA HIS A 1064 36.26 -7.14 4.64
C HIS A 1064 35.86 -6.69 6.06
N ALA A 1065 35.55 -7.63 6.95
CA ALA A 1065 35.17 -7.31 8.32
C ALA A 1065 36.27 -6.55 9.06
N ASP A 1066 35.84 -5.67 9.97
CA ASP A 1066 36.75 -4.89 10.82
C ASP A 1066 37.51 -5.81 11.78
N ARG A 1067 38.82 -5.94 11.54
CA ARG A 1067 39.70 -6.88 12.25
C ARG A 1067 39.97 -6.47 13.69
N ASP A 1068 39.63 -5.25 14.11
CA ASP A 1068 39.78 -4.85 15.52
C ASP A 1068 38.93 -5.70 16.47
N PHE A 1069 37.84 -6.30 15.97
CA PHE A 1069 36.94 -7.15 16.77
C PHE A 1069 37.27 -8.65 16.69
N ASP A 1070 38.39 -9.05 16.06
CA ASP A 1070 38.85 -10.46 16.04
C ASP A 1070 39.01 -11.01 17.46
N ASN A 1071 39.62 -10.20 18.34
CA ASN A 1071 39.99 -10.59 19.71
C ASN A 1071 39.49 -9.59 20.77
N ARG A 1072 38.56 -8.70 20.40
CA ARG A 1072 37.99 -7.70 21.30
C ARG A 1072 36.48 -7.88 21.43
N PRO A 1073 35.91 -7.55 22.61
CA PRO A 1073 34.47 -7.49 22.76
C PRO A 1073 33.88 -6.35 21.92
N ILE A 1074 32.64 -6.51 21.48
CA ILE A 1074 31.85 -5.47 20.83
C ILE A 1074 31.11 -4.70 21.92
N ASN A 1075 31.22 -3.37 21.93
CA ASN A 1075 30.40 -2.55 22.82
C ASN A 1075 28.96 -2.58 22.32
N VAL A 1076 28.02 -2.86 23.22
CA VAL A 1076 26.58 -2.88 22.91
C VAL A 1076 25.88 -1.85 23.78
N GLN A 1077 25.29 -0.84 23.15
CA GLN A 1077 24.43 0.12 23.83
C GLN A 1077 22.99 -0.36 23.77
N VAL A 1078 22.36 -0.49 24.94
CA VAL A 1078 20.95 -0.85 25.07
C VAL A 1078 20.17 0.37 25.55
N GLY A 1079 19.19 0.81 24.76
CA GLY A 1079 18.37 1.97 25.05
C GLY A 1079 18.92 3.29 24.48
N ASN A 1080 18.11 4.34 24.59
CA ASN A 1080 18.44 5.67 24.08
C ASN A 1080 19.43 6.43 24.99
N GLN A 1081 19.96 7.57 24.52
CA GLN A 1081 20.96 8.36 25.25
C GLN A 1081 20.52 8.77 26.67
N ALA A 1082 19.22 8.93 26.93
CA ALA A 1082 18.71 9.31 28.24
C ALA A 1082 18.78 8.17 29.28
N ASN A 1083 18.59 6.91 28.86
CA ASN A 1083 18.50 5.73 29.73
C ASN A 1083 19.39 4.56 29.26
N MET A 1084 20.51 4.85 28.61
CA MET A 1084 21.37 3.82 28.00
C MET A 1084 22.09 2.96 29.04
N THR A 1085 22.26 1.68 28.73
CA THR A 1085 23.14 0.75 29.43
C THR A 1085 24.17 0.18 28.48
N MET A 1086 25.46 0.22 28.86
CA MET A 1086 26.55 -0.34 28.06
C MET A 1086 26.86 -1.76 28.49
N TYR A 1087 26.91 -2.66 27.52
CA TYR A 1087 27.35 -4.05 27.66
C TYR A 1087 28.60 -4.29 26.80
N GLN A 1088 29.32 -5.38 27.10
CA GLN A 1088 30.42 -5.86 26.28
C GLN A 1088 30.08 -7.27 25.79
N LEU A 1089 29.80 -7.41 24.51
CA LEU A 1089 29.57 -8.69 23.85
C LEU A 1089 30.91 -9.39 23.63
N PRO A 1090 31.22 -10.49 24.37
CA PRO A 1090 32.51 -11.15 24.28
C PRO A 1090 32.72 -11.82 22.92
N VAL A 1091 33.98 -12.11 22.58
CA VAL A 1091 34.34 -12.88 21.36
C VAL A 1091 33.66 -14.25 21.35
N ASN A 1092 33.60 -14.90 22.51
CA ASN A 1092 32.88 -16.16 22.72
C ASN A 1092 31.89 -15.98 23.89
N GLY A 1093 30.61 -16.29 23.66
CA GLY A 1093 29.55 -16.20 24.65
C GLY A 1093 28.43 -15.26 24.21
N SER A 1094 27.59 -14.88 25.17
CA SER A 1094 26.43 -14.01 24.94
C SER A 1094 26.29 -12.99 26.06
N ILE A 1095 25.52 -11.95 25.78
CA ILE A 1095 24.97 -11.04 26.79
C ILE A 1095 23.46 -11.24 26.85
N VAL A 1096 22.87 -10.98 28.01
CA VAL A 1096 21.42 -10.99 28.22
C VAL A 1096 21.00 -9.58 28.59
N VAL A 1097 20.10 -9.02 27.81
CA VAL A 1097 19.59 -7.66 27.98
C VAL A 1097 18.10 -7.71 28.30
N LYS A 1098 17.62 -6.82 29.18
CA LYS A 1098 16.21 -6.75 29.55
C LYS A 1098 15.43 -5.99 28.48
N ASN A 1099 14.25 -6.50 28.13
CA ASN A 1099 13.34 -5.84 27.19
C ASN A 1099 12.54 -4.74 27.88
N ARG A 1100 12.07 -3.77 27.10
CA ARG A 1100 11.27 -2.65 27.62
C ARG A 1100 9.89 -3.07 28.12
N GLN A 1101 9.30 -4.12 27.55
CA GLN A 1101 8.01 -4.69 27.94
C GLN A 1101 6.86 -3.65 27.95
N THR A 1102 6.81 -2.76 26.95
CA THR A 1102 5.82 -1.67 26.91
C THR A 1102 4.37 -2.18 26.99
N GLY A 1103 4.10 -3.36 26.41
CA GLY A 1103 2.77 -3.98 26.46
C GLY A 1103 2.24 -4.29 27.86
N SER A 1104 3.12 -4.42 28.86
CA SER A 1104 2.76 -4.62 30.28
C SER A 1104 2.59 -3.31 31.05
N VAL A 1105 2.91 -2.18 30.43
CA VAL A 1105 2.66 -0.85 30.99
C VAL A 1105 1.31 -0.40 30.46
N ASN A 1106 0.33 -0.27 31.35
CA ASN A 1106 -1.00 0.18 30.94
C ASN A 1106 -0.99 1.67 30.59
N THR A 1107 -1.48 2.01 29.40
CA THR A 1107 -1.75 3.40 28.99
C THR A 1107 -2.77 4.03 29.94
N VAL A 1108 -3.80 3.27 30.32
CA VAL A 1108 -4.76 3.66 31.35
C VAL A 1108 -4.55 2.79 32.61
N PRO A 1109 -4.20 3.37 33.78
CA PRO A 1109 -3.97 2.59 34.99
C PRO A 1109 -5.13 1.64 35.31
N GLY A 1110 -4.81 0.35 35.52
CA GLY A 1110 -5.79 -0.69 35.81
C GLY A 1110 -6.50 -1.30 34.59
N ASP A 1111 -6.12 -0.94 33.36
CA ASP A 1111 -6.63 -1.61 32.16
C ASP A 1111 -6.28 -3.11 32.15
N MET A 1112 -7.30 -3.96 32.20
CA MET A 1112 -7.14 -5.41 32.29
C MET A 1112 -7.05 -6.08 30.91
N VAL A 1113 -7.52 -5.39 29.86
CA VAL A 1113 -7.68 -5.96 28.52
C VAL A 1113 -6.59 -5.51 27.56
N GLN A 1114 -5.76 -4.53 27.95
CA GLN A 1114 -4.68 -4.03 27.10
C GLN A 1114 -3.77 -5.16 26.60
N CYS A 1115 -3.52 -5.17 25.30
CA CYS A 1115 -2.65 -6.11 24.59
C CYS A 1115 -3.06 -7.59 24.71
N ARG A 1116 -4.28 -7.88 25.16
CA ARG A 1116 -4.82 -9.24 25.19
C ARG A 1116 -5.26 -9.69 23.81
N ALA A 1117 -5.35 -11.01 23.62
CA ALA A 1117 -5.79 -11.59 22.37
C ALA A 1117 -7.24 -11.20 22.07
N THR A 1118 -7.49 -10.79 20.83
CA THR A 1118 -8.82 -10.38 20.35
C THR A 1118 -9.29 -11.27 19.22
N SER A 1119 -10.61 -11.37 19.07
CA SER A 1119 -11.24 -12.04 17.95
C SER A 1119 -12.48 -11.29 17.51
N SER A 1120 -12.73 -11.25 16.20
CA SER A 1120 -13.98 -10.74 15.61
C SER A 1120 -14.45 -11.72 14.55
N ALA A 1121 -15.74 -12.05 14.58
CA ALA A 1121 -16.36 -12.88 13.54
C ALA A 1121 -16.78 -12.06 12.30
N SER A 1122 -16.80 -10.72 12.41
CA SER A 1122 -17.14 -9.81 11.32
C SER A 1122 -15.92 -9.53 10.44
N SER A 1123 -16.16 -9.32 9.15
CA SER A 1123 -15.18 -8.72 8.26
C SER A 1123 -14.79 -7.33 8.77
N ILE A 1124 -13.51 -7.00 8.65
CA ILE A 1124 -12.94 -5.73 9.06
C ILE A 1124 -12.47 -4.96 7.83
N VAL A 1125 -12.53 -3.63 7.92
CA VAL A 1125 -11.90 -2.74 6.94
C VAL A 1125 -10.40 -3.08 6.90
N PRO A 1126 -9.77 -3.18 5.71
CA PRO A 1126 -8.35 -3.51 5.61
C PRO A 1126 -7.49 -2.63 6.53
N GLY A 1127 -6.67 -3.27 7.37
CA GLY A 1127 -5.82 -2.58 8.35
C GLY A 1127 -6.44 -2.24 9.70
N GLN A 1128 -7.76 -2.37 9.84
CA GLN A 1128 -8.49 -1.96 11.04
C GLN A 1128 -8.76 -3.15 11.96
N PHE A 1129 -7.68 -3.71 12.50
CA PHE A 1129 -7.68 -4.99 13.21
C PHE A 1129 -8.42 -4.96 14.55
N SER A 1130 -8.86 -6.15 14.98
CA SER A 1130 -9.53 -6.30 16.27
C SER A 1130 -8.64 -5.95 17.46
N ILE A 1131 -7.32 -6.18 17.36
CA ILE A 1131 -6.36 -5.89 18.43
C ILE A 1131 -6.21 -4.38 18.68
N SER A 1132 -6.46 -3.55 17.67
CA SER A 1132 -6.44 -2.09 17.77
C SER A 1132 -7.37 -1.54 18.86
N ALA A 1133 -8.44 -2.26 19.19
CA ALA A 1133 -9.37 -1.84 20.24
C ALA A 1133 -8.77 -1.91 21.66
N VAL A 1134 -7.67 -2.65 21.84
CA VAL A 1134 -7.02 -2.88 23.14
C VAL A 1134 -5.49 -2.75 23.08
N ASP A 1135 -4.89 -2.27 22.00
CA ASP A 1135 -3.43 -2.21 21.89
C ASP A 1135 -2.78 -1.10 22.72
N GLY A 1136 -3.60 -0.20 23.28
CA GLY A 1136 -3.18 0.87 24.17
C GLY A 1136 -2.87 2.19 23.45
N MET A 1137 -3.23 2.34 22.18
CA MET A 1137 -3.03 3.57 21.40
C MET A 1137 -4.33 4.05 20.74
N ALA A 1138 -4.51 5.36 20.60
CA ALA A 1138 -5.71 5.95 19.97
C ALA A 1138 -5.58 6.10 18.45
N SER A 1139 -4.37 5.94 17.91
CA SER A 1139 -4.04 6.12 16.50
C SER A 1139 -4.30 4.87 15.65
N THR A 1140 -4.57 3.73 16.27
CA THR A 1140 -5.05 2.51 15.64
C THR A 1140 -6.55 2.36 15.94
N LYS A 1141 -7.30 1.70 15.04
CA LYS A 1141 -8.74 1.49 15.26
C LYS A 1141 -9.20 0.14 14.75
N TRP A 1142 -10.28 -0.35 15.35
CA TRP A 1142 -11.02 -1.52 14.87
C TRP A 1142 -12.27 -1.03 14.13
N GLN A 1143 -12.49 -1.50 12.91
CA GLN A 1143 -13.63 -1.07 12.10
C GLN A 1143 -14.21 -2.26 11.31
N PRO A 1144 -15.46 -2.67 11.60
CA PRO A 1144 -16.18 -3.61 10.75
C PRO A 1144 -16.50 -3.03 9.37
N VAL A 1145 -16.55 -3.87 8.34
CA VAL A 1145 -16.89 -3.43 6.96
C VAL A 1145 -18.36 -3.02 6.83
N ASP A 1146 -19.26 -3.80 7.43
CA ASP A 1146 -20.70 -3.60 7.29
C ASP A 1146 -21.27 -2.87 8.51
N ALA A 1147 -21.57 -1.59 8.34
CA ALA A 1147 -22.20 -0.78 9.37
C ALA A 1147 -23.62 -1.27 9.74
N SER A 1148 -24.33 -1.90 8.80
CA SER A 1148 -25.73 -2.31 9.00
C SER A 1148 -25.86 -3.59 9.84
N ALA A 1149 -24.81 -4.43 9.83
CA ALA A 1149 -24.74 -5.69 10.54
C ALA A 1149 -24.31 -5.51 12.00
N LEU A 1150 -24.82 -6.40 12.87
CA LEU A 1150 -24.30 -6.52 14.22
C LEU A 1150 -22.91 -7.16 14.15
N SER A 1151 -21.89 -6.43 14.61
CA SER A 1151 -20.52 -6.90 14.72
C SER A 1151 -20.12 -7.08 16.16
N ALA A 1152 -19.21 -8.00 16.46
CA ALA A 1152 -18.76 -8.22 17.84
C ALA A 1152 -17.26 -8.44 17.90
N LEU A 1153 -16.61 -7.65 18.77
CA LEU A 1153 -15.25 -7.85 19.23
C LEU A 1153 -15.29 -8.70 20.51
N SER A 1154 -14.43 -9.71 20.64
CA SER A 1154 -14.23 -10.45 21.88
C SER A 1154 -12.78 -10.35 22.32
N VAL A 1155 -12.56 -10.15 23.62
CA VAL A 1155 -11.26 -10.14 24.29
C VAL A 1155 -11.21 -11.25 25.32
N GLU A 1156 -10.13 -12.03 25.30
CA GLU A 1156 -9.89 -13.09 26.28
C GLU A 1156 -9.19 -12.52 27.52
N LEU A 1157 -9.73 -12.83 28.71
CA LEU A 1157 -9.17 -12.43 30.01
C LEU A 1157 -8.20 -13.49 30.53
N ASP A 1158 -7.28 -13.07 31.40
CA ASP A 1158 -6.38 -14.00 32.08
C ASP A 1158 -7.14 -14.85 33.10
N GLU A 1159 -6.64 -16.05 33.39
CA GLU A 1159 -7.17 -16.85 34.49
C GLU A 1159 -7.03 -16.12 35.83
N SER A 1160 -5.99 -15.31 36.01
CA SER A 1160 -5.81 -14.49 37.21
C SER A 1160 -6.85 -13.39 37.37
N ASP A 1161 -7.50 -12.98 36.29
CA ASP A 1161 -8.50 -11.91 36.28
C ASP A 1161 -9.88 -12.43 36.73
N VAL A 1162 -10.09 -13.74 36.69
CA VAL A 1162 -11.33 -14.36 37.17
C VAL A 1162 -11.48 -14.17 38.68
N GLY A 1163 -12.62 -13.63 39.09
CA GLY A 1163 -12.97 -13.31 40.47
C GLY A 1163 -12.60 -11.90 40.90
N THR A 1164 -11.94 -11.11 40.05
CA THR A 1164 -11.71 -9.68 40.26
C THR A 1164 -12.95 -8.85 39.93
N TYR A 1165 -12.97 -7.56 40.31
CA TYR A 1165 -14.10 -6.67 40.05
C TYR A 1165 -13.77 -5.66 38.96
N ILE A 1166 -14.66 -5.50 37.98
CA ILE A 1166 -14.60 -4.43 36.98
C ILE A 1166 -15.09 -3.14 37.65
N GLY A 1167 -14.20 -2.16 37.76
CA GLY A 1167 -14.50 -0.82 38.30
C GLY A 1167 -15.11 0.15 37.27
N GLY A 1168 -14.96 -0.15 35.97
CA GLY A 1168 -15.51 0.64 34.88
C GLY A 1168 -15.05 0.15 33.51
N LEU A 1169 -15.71 0.63 32.45
CA LEU A 1169 -15.38 0.37 31.05
C LEU A 1169 -15.23 1.71 30.33
N ARG A 1170 -14.19 1.86 29.52
CA ARG A 1170 -13.93 3.06 28.73
C ARG A 1170 -13.82 2.67 27.27
N PHE A 1171 -14.56 3.37 26.42
CA PHE A 1171 -14.52 3.21 24.97
C PHE A 1171 -14.10 4.54 24.36
N ASP A 1172 -13.16 4.48 23.41
CA ASP A 1172 -12.88 5.60 22.52
C ASP A 1172 -13.48 5.26 21.15
N TRP A 1173 -14.57 5.94 20.81
CA TRP A 1173 -15.27 5.75 19.54
C TRP A 1173 -14.80 6.69 18.44
N ALA A 1174 -13.84 7.58 18.75
CA ALA A 1174 -13.36 8.63 17.86
C ALA A 1174 -14.53 9.38 17.16
N GLY A 1175 -14.41 9.60 15.84
CA GLY A 1175 -15.41 10.30 15.04
C GLY A 1175 -16.58 9.45 14.54
N GLU A 1176 -16.57 8.13 14.78
CA GLU A 1176 -17.54 7.17 14.23
C GLU A 1176 -18.22 6.33 15.34
N PRO A 1177 -19.02 6.95 16.23
CA PRO A 1177 -19.67 6.22 17.30
C PRO A 1177 -20.78 5.28 16.80
N PRO A 1178 -20.90 4.07 17.38
CA PRO A 1178 -21.93 3.12 16.95
C PRO A 1178 -23.32 3.60 17.35
N ARG A 1179 -24.34 3.31 16.52
CA ARG A 1179 -25.75 3.49 16.89
C ARG A 1179 -26.15 2.72 18.15
N MET A 1180 -25.56 1.55 18.36
CA MET A 1180 -25.80 0.72 19.53
C MET A 1180 -24.53 -0.05 19.90
N ALA A 1181 -24.19 -0.06 21.18
CA ALA A 1181 -23.14 -0.90 21.74
C ALA A 1181 -23.64 -1.59 23.01
N SER A 1182 -23.21 -2.83 23.23
CA SER A 1182 -23.47 -3.59 24.45
C SER A 1182 -22.18 -4.27 24.91
N VAL A 1183 -22.12 -4.63 26.19
CA VAL A 1183 -20.99 -5.39 26.74
C VAL A 1183 -21.55 -6.65 27.39
N VAL A 1184 -20.96 -7.79 27.02
CA VAL A 1184 -21.39 -9.11 27.44
C VAL A 1184 -20.20 -9.84 28.05
N LEU A 1185 -20.38 -10.40 29.23
CA LEU A 1185 -19.42 -11.28 29.90
C LEU A 1185 -19.87 -12.73 29.69
N HIS A 1186 -18.99 -13.58 29.16
CA HIS A 1186 -19.34 -14.96 28.80
C HIS A 1186 -18.13 -15.91 28.92
N ASP A 1187 -18.37 -17.23 29.01
CA ASP A 1187 -17.32 -18.25 29.13
C ASP A 1187 -16.77 -18.75 27.80
N GLU A 1188 -17.49 -18.48 26.71
CA GLU A 1188 -17.12 -18.83 25.34
C GLU A 1188 -17.08 -17.57 24.44
N HIS A 1189 -16.19 -17.55 23.44
CA HIS A 1189 -16.22 -16.54 22.37
C HIS A 1189 -17.60 -16.53 21.70
N LEU A 1190 -18.19 -15.34 21.52
CA LEU A 1190 -19.48 -15.21 20.84
C LEU A 1190 -19.32 -15.58 19.34
N LYS A 1191 -19.60 -16.85 19.01
CA LYS A 1191 -19.91 -17.25 17.64
C LYS A 1191 -21.27 -16.64 17.30
N MET A 1192 -21.28 -15.67 16.37
CA MET A 1192 -22.45 -15.00 15.78
C MET A 1192 -23.78 -15.56 16.31
N LEU A 1193 -24.41 -14.83 17.24
CA LEU A 1193 -25.82 -15.05 17.55
C LEU A 1193 -26.58 -14.94 16.22
N LYS A 1194 -26.96 -16.08 15.63
CA LYS A 1194 -27.93 -16.09 14.53
C LYS A 1194 -29.12 -15.29 15.02
N ALA A 1195 -29.42 -14.18 14.36
CA ALA A 1195 -30.55 -13.31 14.64
C ALA A 1195 -31.82 -14.16 14.91
N ARG A 1196 -32.10 -14.40 16.19
CA ARG A 1196 -33.39 -14.87 16.66
C ARG A 1196 -33.96 -13.73 17.49
N ASN A 1197 -34.91 -13.06 16.84
CA ASN A 1197 -35.80 -12.03 17.36
C ASN A 1197 -35.17 -10.66 17.63
N GLU A 1198 -35.38 -9.76 16.68
CA GLU A 1198 -35.16 -8.30 16.72
C GLU A 1198 -35.95 -7.55 17.82
N SER A 1199 -36.67 -8.25 18.70
CA SER A 1199 -37.55 -7.61 19.70
C SER A 1199 -36.96 -7.52 21.10
N HIS A 1200 -35.90 -8.25 21.44
CA HIS A 1200 -35.32 -8.25 22.79
C HIS A 1200 -33.78 -8.32 22.77
N MET A 1201 -33.13 -7.19 22.45
CA MET A 1201 -31.81 -6.92 23.04
C MET A 1201 -32.04 -6.19 24.37
N PRO A 1202 -31.47 -6.67 25.49
CA PRO A 1202 -31.54 -5.93 26.73
C PRO A 1202 -30.85 -4.57 26.54
N GLN A 1203 -31.57 -3.48 26.82
CA GLN A 1203 -30.93 -2.20 27.11
C GLN A 1203 -29.85 -2.44 28.16
N LEU A 1204 -28.69 -1.77 28.01
CA LEU A 1204 -27.55 -1.79 28.94
C LEU A 1204 -28.04 -2.12 30.36
N PRO A 1205 -27.80 -3.33 30.89
CA PRO A 1205 -27.96 -3.50 32.33
C PRO A 1205 -27.05 -2.45 32.95
N ASN A 1206 -27.59 -1.61 33.82
CA ASN A 1206 -26.78 -0.83 34.75
C ASN A 1206 -25.81 -1.82 35.40
N ILE A 1207 -24.57 -1.89 34.92
CA ILE A 1207 -23.52 -2.64 35.58
C ILE A 1207 -23.36 -1.90 36.91
N PRO A 1208 -23.75 -2.47 38.05
CA PRO A 1208 -23.51 -1.82 39.34
C PRO A 1208 -22.01 -1.56 39.44
N ALA A 1209 -21.60 -0.50 40.15
CA ALA A 1209 -20.23 0.00 40.22
C ALA A 1209 -19.12 -1.02 40.61
N LEU A 1210 -19.47 -2.28 40.89
CA LEU A 1210 -18.60 -3.42 41.13
C LEU A 1210 -19.27 -4.69 40.53
N HIS A 1211 -18.87 -5.13 39.34
CA HIS A 1211 -19.28 -6.44 38.79
C HIS A 1211 -18.11 -7.43 38.89
N ARG A 1212 -18.35 -8.59 39.49
CA ARG A 1212 -17.33 -9.63 39.64
C ARG A 1212 -17.20 -10.41 38.34
N ILE A 1213 -15.98 -10.63 37.87
CA ILE A 1213 -15.70 -11.43 36.68
C ILE A 1213 -15.83 -12.90 37.05
N ASP A 1214 -16.95 -13.52 36.70
CA ASP A 1214 -17.13 -14.97 36.86
C ASP A 1214 -16.87 -15.74 35.55
N THR A 1215 -16.49 -15.05 34.47
CA THR A 1215 -16.34 -15.60 33.12
C THR A 1215 -15.05 -15.16 32.41
N ARG A 1216 -14.61 -15.86 31.36
CA ARG A 1216 -13.29 -15.66 30.71
C ARG A 1216 -13.25 -14.71 29.50
N VAL A 1217 -14.40 -14.31 28.95
CA VAL A 1217 -14.46 -13.49 27.73
C VAL A 1217 -15.30 -12.23 27.96
N ILE A 1218 -14.76 -11.08 27.52
CA ILE A 1218 -15.54 -9.85 27.35
C ILE A 1218 -15.84 -9.69 25.87
N ALA A 1219 -17.11 -9.58 25.51
CA ALA A 1219 -17.53 -9.30 24.15
C ALA A 1219 -18.28 -7.97 24.05
N VAL A 1220 -18.05 -7.23 22.97
CA VAL A 1220 -18.65 -5.92 22.71
C VAL A 1220 -19.40 -5.97 21.38
N PRO A 1221 -20.69 -6.39 21.37
CA PRO A 1221 -21.53 -6.27 20.19
C PRO A 1221 -21.84 -4.80 19.90
N VAL A 1222 -21.55 -4.38 18.67
CA VAL A 1222 -21.78 -3.04 18.14
C VAL A 1222 -22.60 -3.09 16.85
N ARG A 1223 -23.44 -2.08 16.64
CA ARG A 1223 -24.11 -1.80 15.38
C ARG A 1223 -23.84 -0.35 15.02
N CYS A 1224 -23.21 -0.11 13.88
CA CYS A 1224 -22.73 1.22 13.51
C CYS A 1224 -23.85 2.10 12.93
#